data_AF-A0A6M0BEF4-F1
#
_entry.id   AF-A0A6M0BEF4-F1
#
_cell.length_a   1.000
_cell.length_b   1.000
_cell.length_c   1.000
_cell.angle_alpha   90.00
_cell.angle_beta   90.00
_cell.angle_gamma   90.00
#
_symmetry.space_group_name_H-M   'P 1'
#
loop_
_entity.id
_entity.type
_entity.pdbx_description
1 polymer ?
#
loop_
_entity_poly.entity_id
_entity_poly.type
_entity_poly.pdbx_seq_one_letter_code
_entity_poly.pdbx_strand_id
1 'polypeptide(L)'
;MTPEWEALIVGINRYPEYTNFNDLTVAAKDGENVAQRLEQYGYEPFRIQDLPLGLTQKGAGGVPNRGIVKLEELRSAVANLFNPPPPNQPPETALFFFSGHGCRQEVDGIEEVFLVTSDAFPDVGIYGYPLRELGEQIATSSVKKVVIWLDCCYSGELLNFIPTKKIYCLITATRSYEPGVEISHEQGVFTKALLAGLNPENHPDGIVNSHNLAEFIEQRMSMTSQRPLIANSEQAILLTTLFPKLSFQDKCPYRSLSYFTAKPEDALVFHGRSKLTQQLIERVKTKDRLLLVLGASGSGKSSLVRAGLLYQLKLGQVIVGSDRWYYLEPFTPGEAPKQRLQEVLENGEGEQKQSENSSVTPVVIIIDQFEECFTMSQPEQRQEFFNDLIELIEKKDNLIVLIAMRSDFRGWLQEYPKLVEKINRPLINVEHLNRQEIEEAIAKPAELVGLGIEGRLKQQLINDVEDYPGSLPLLQYTLTELWKQSRQQKFLYLETYQQLGGIEGTLEKRANQVFDSLSPEAQNVARRLFLELTQVGETLDTRRRVRLGELVNSHHSLELLDAVSQKLASSDNRLITRSNQENSEDVVLDVVHEALIGHWGKLVEWKQTYTEAMVVERKLEAAALEWQQKGKKRDDVGLLLQGARLVEAQEYLNEYGELGMLNGLAEEYIQVSSQKHKQITRNRRLVAGAFTGGWVLAAVISTAFWLQSLESEIKVLSQLSETLFVSKQPFDALKESLKAGGKLKKANWVKGDTRIKVIAKLQQSLYGVKEFNSLDGRDWVTSVAFSPDAQTIASASFDNTVKLWNLQGKPLHTLKGHSAPVWSVAFSPDGQTIATASSDKTVKLWNLQGKPLQTLKGHRAAVISVAFSRDGQTIATASNDKTVKLWNLEGKVLETLTGHSHWVSSVAFSYDGQTIATASKDKTVKLWNLEGKVLETLTGHSDWVRSVAFSYDGQTIVSASFDNTVKLWNLQGKELHTLTGHRALVYSVAFSYDGQTIASASYDNTVKLWNLQGKELHTLTGHSGAVLSVAFSDDGQTIASGSGDNTVKLWNLEGKPLDTLTGHSADVTNVTLSPDGQTIASASNDNMVKLWNLEGKLLHTLTGHSAPVNSVAFSPDGKTIASASSDNTVILWNFDLDDLVAKSCNWLHDYLVTHKDEEELREICGIK
;
A
#
# COMPACT_ATOMS: atom_id res chain seq x y z
N MET A 1 -0.51 -43.27 4.67
CA MET A 1 -1.43 -42.14 4.93
C MET A 1 -2.65 -42.75 5.59
N THR A 2 -2.95 -42.33 6.82
CA THR A 2 -4.23 -42.60 7.47
C THR A 2 -5.31 -41.88 6.66
N PRO A 3 -6.43 -42.53 6.30
CA PRO A 3 -7.51 -41.87 5.58
C PRO A 3 -8.11 -40.77 6.45
N GLU A 4 -8.38 -39.61 5.85
CA GLU A 4 -9.01 -38.49 6.55
C GLU A 4 -10.49 -38.79 6.88
N TRP A 5 -11.16 -39.64 6.07
CA TRP A 5 -12.58 -39.99 6.20
C TRP A 5 -12.78 -41.51 6.10
N GLU A 6 -13.37 -42.11 7.14
CA GLU A 6 -13.81 -43.52 7.11
C GLU A 6 -15.31 -43.61 7.44
N ALA A 7 -16.00 -44.53 6.76
CA ALA A 7 -17.41 -44.81 6.98
C ALA A 7 -17.61 -46.30 7.26
N LEU A 8 -18.32 -46.63 8.33
CA LEU A 8 -18.82 -47.96 8.63
C LEU A 8 -20.32 -48.01 8.31
N ILE A 9 -20.70 -48.83 7.33
CA ILE A 9 -22.07 -48.97 6.83
C ILE A 9 -22.57 -50.36 7.19
N VAL A 10 -23.63 -50.44 7.98
CA VAL A 10 -24.17 -51.69 8.52
C VAL A 10 -25.64 -51.86 8.12
N GLY A 11 -25.97 -52.99 7.50
CA GLY A 11 -27.35 -53.32 7.12
C GLY A 11 -27.67 -54.79 7.39
N ILE A 12 -28.65 -55.03 8.27
CA ILE A 12 -28.99 -56.38 8.75
C ILE A 12 -30.40 -56.80 8.30
N ASN A 13 -30.46 -57.83 7.46
CA ASN A 13 -31.70 -58.37 6.91
C ASN A 13 -32.18 -59.62 7.64
N ARG A 14 -31.26 -60.45 8.15
CA ARG A 14 -31.61 -61.75 8.71
C ARG A 14 -31.39 -61.82 10.21
N TYR A 15 -32.38 -62.36 10.90
CA TYR A 15 -32.36 -62.56 12.35
C TYR A 15 -32.66 -64.04 12.66
N PRO A 16 -32.22 -64.57 13.81
CA PRO A 16 -32.46 -65.97 14.11
C PRO A 16 -33.94 -66.30 14.30
N GLU A 17 -34.36 -67.46 13.80
CA GLU A 17 -35.77 -67.93 13.82
C GLU A 17 -36.37 -68.03 15.24
N TYR A 18 -35.53 -68.14 16.26
CA TYR A 18 -35.93 -68.21 17.67
C TYR A 18 -36.03 -66.84 18.36
N THR A 19 -35.89 -65.74 17.62
CA THR A 19 -36.11 -64.38 18.14
C THR A 19 -37.49 -63.85 17.73
N ASN A 20 -38.01 -62.86 18.46
CA ASN A 20 -39.24 -62.15 18.08
C ASN A 20 -39.02 -61.11 16.96
N PHE A 21 -37.87 -61.13 16.28
CA PHE A 21 -37.52 -60.18 15.23
C PHE A 21 -37.75 -60.81 13.85
N ASN A 22 -38.60 -60.19 13.03
CA ASN A 22 -38.80 -60.62 11.65
C ASN A 22 -37.61 -60.22 10.77
N ASP A 23 -37.30 -61.04 9.77
CA ASP A 23 -36.36 -60.66 8.71
C ASP A 23 -36.81 -59.35 8.02
N LEU A 24 -35.84 -58.50 7.70
CA LEU A 24 -36.03 -57.24 6.98
C LEU A 24 -35.62 -57.42 5.51
N THR A 25 -36.41 -56.86 4.59
CA THR A 25 -36.13 -57.04 3.16
C THR A 25 -35.18 -55.98 2.59
N VAL A 26 -35.11 -54.80 3.21
CA VAL A 26 -34.49 -53.59 2.64
C VAL A 26 -33.24 -53.05 3.37
N ALA A 27 -32.96 -53.44 4.61
CA ALA A 27 -31.89 -52.81 5.43
C ALA A 27 -30.48 -52.89 4.81
N ALA A 28 -30.08 -54.05 4.27
CA ALA A 28 -28.82 -54.21 3.55
C ALA A 28 -28.79 -53.39 2.24
N LYS A 29 -29.94 -53.22 1.58
CA LYS A 29 -30.04 -52.41 0.36
C LYS A 29 -29.97 -50.91 0.66
N ASP A 30 -30.56 -50.49 1.77
CA ASP A 30 -30.47 -49.14 2.31
C ASP A 30 -29.01 -48.76 2.59
N GLY A 31 -28.23 -49.65 3.24
CA GLY A 31 -26.79 -49.48 3.41
C GLY A 31 -26.03 -49.33 2.09
N GLU A 32 -26.26 -50.22 1.11
CA GLU A 32 -25.61 -50.15 -0.21
C GLU A 32 -25.88 -48.80 -0.92
N ASN A 33 -27.11 -48.31 -0.85
CA ASN A 33 -27.48 -47.05 -1.50
C ASN A 33 -26.81 -45.84 -0.83
N VAL A 34 -26.66 -45.86 0.51
CA VAL A 34 -25.93 -44.83 1.25
C VAL A 34 -24.44 -44.87 0.88
N ALA A 35 -23.83 -46.05 0.85
CA ALA A 35 -22.43 -46.22 0.44
C ALA A 35 -22.19 -45.69 -0.98
N GLN A 36 -23.00 -46.10 -1.96
CA GLN A 36 -22.93 -45.62 -3.34
C GLN A 36 -23.06 -44.10 -3.42
N ARG A 37 -23.91 -43.50 -2.58
CA ARG A 37 -24.07 -42.05 -2.59
C ARG A 37 -22.83 -41.33 -2.08
N LEU A 38 -22.22 -41.84 -1.02
CA LEU A 38 -20.98 -41.30 -0.45
C LEU A 38 -19.79 -41.52 -1.40
N GLU A 39 -19.73 -42.63 -2.13
CA GLU A 39 -18.72 -42.84 -3.18
C GLU A 39 -18.89 -41.87 -4.35
N GLN A 40 -20.14 -41.61 -4.75
CA GLN A 40 -20.43 -40.80 -5.93
C GLN A 40 -20.25 -39.30 -5.70
N TYR A 41 -20.70 -38.79 -4.54
CA TYR A 41 -20.72 -37.34 -4.26
C TYR A 41 -20.00 -36.96 -2.97
N GLY A 42 -19.30 -37.87 -2.30
CA GLY A 42 -18.60 -37.58 -1.04
C GLY A 42 -17.64 -36.39 -1.18
N TYR A 43 -17.67 -35.48 -0.21
CA TYR A 43 -16.80 -34.31 -0.20
C TYR A 43 -15.32 -34.69 -0.20
N GLU A 44 -14.96 -35.72 0.57
CA GLU A 44 -13.67 -36.42 0.49
C GLU A 44 -13.91 -37.91 0.16
N PRO A 45 -12.91 -38.62 -0.41
CA PRO A 45 -13.01 -40.05 -0.64
C PRO A 45 -13.17 -40.80 0.69
N PHE A 46 -14.36 -41.35 0.92
CA PHE A 46 -14.60 -42.22 2.06
C PHE A 46 -13.93 -43.56 1.83
N ARG A 47 -13.17 -44.03 2.82
CA ARG A 47 -12.89 -45.46 2.91
C ARG A 47 -14.09 -46.13 3.58
N ILE A 48 -14.88 -46.83 2.78
CA ILE A 48 -16.10 -47.49 3.24
C ILE A 48 -15.78 -48.91 3.71
N GLN A 49 -16.16 -49.24 4.94
CA GLN A 49 -16.24 -50.58 5.46
C GLN A 49 -17.71 -50.98 5.56
N ASP A 50 -18.08 -52.03 4.83
CA ASP A 50 -19.44 -52.56 4.83
C ASP A 50 -19.57 -53.79 5.73
N LEU A 51 -20.70 -53.89 6.45
CA LEU A 51 -21.11 -55.10 7.16
C LEU A 51 -22.54 -55.52 6.74
N PRO A 52 -22.72 -56.74 6.19
CA PRO A 52 -21.69 -57.76 5.93
C PRO A 52 -20.70 -57.36 4.81
N LEU A 53 -19.48 -57.93 4.86
CA LEU A 53 -18.45 -57.72 3.85
C LEU A 53 -18.97 -57.97 2.42
N GLY A 54 -18.78 -57.00 1.53
CA GLY A 54 -19.12 -57.11 0.11
C GLY A 54 -20.43 -56.45 -0.34
N LEU A 55 -21.04 -55.56 0.47
CA LEU A 55 -22.20 -54.76 0.02
C LEU A 55 -21.90 -53.89 -1.21
N THR A 56 -20.66 -53.41 -1.37
CA THR A 56 -20.21 -52.52 -2.47
C THR A 56 -19.61 -53.23 -3.71
N GLN A 57 -19.25 -54.52 -3.65
CA GLN A 57 -18.60 -55.22 -4.78
C GLN A 57 -19.64 -55.77 -5.79
N LYS A 58 -19.75 -55.16 -6.97
CA LYS A 58 -20.54 -55.70 -8.10
C LYS A 58 -19.87 -56.95 -8.71
N GLY A 59 -20.17 -58.12 -8.14
CA GLY A 59 -19.80 -59.44 -8.68
C GLY A 59 -20.99 -60.15 -9.33
N ALA A 60 -20.79 -60.65 -10.55
CA ALA A 60 -21.77 -61.46 -11.28
C ALA A 60 -21.91 -62.86 -10.65
N GLY A 61 -23.13 -63.22 -10.25
CA GLY A 61 -23.55 -64.61 -10.03
C GLY A 61 -23.62 -65.08 -8.57
N GLY A 62 -24.84 -65.37 -8.13
CA GLY A 62 -25.13 -66.23 -6.98
C GLY A 62 -25.27 -65.50 -5.63
N VAL A 63 -26.42 -65.67 -4.98
CA VAL A 63 -26.75 -65.16 -3.64
C VAL A 63 -25.89 -65.85 -2.58
N PRO A 64 -25.16 -65.11 -1.74
CA PRO A 64 -24.74 -65.64 -0.44
C PRO A 64 -25.23 -64.70 0.66
N ASN A 65 -26.10 -65.18 1.55
CA ASN A 65 -26.36 -64.58 2.88
C ASN A 65 -26.38 -63.04 2.96
N ARG A 66 -27.26 -62.38 2.18
CA ARG A 66 -27.41 -60.91 2.29
C ARG A 66 -27.91 -60.54 3.70
N GLY A 67 -27.13 -59.71 4.40
CA GLY A 67 -27.51 -59.04 5.64
C GLY A 67 -27.42 -59.88 6.93
N ILE A 68 -26.45 -60.79 7.06
CA ILE A 68 -26.08 -61.41 8.35
C ILE A 68 -24.89 -60.66 8.94
N VAL A 69 -25.00 -60.11 10.15
CA VAL A 69 -23.88 -59.46 10.86
C VAL A 69 -23.84 -59.98 12.30
N LYS A 70 -22.69 -60.48 12.75
CA LYS A 70 -22.52 -61.01 14.11
C LYS A 70 -22.08 -59.92 15.11
N LEU A 71 -22.35 -60.14 16.39
CA LEU A 71 -21.99 -59.19 17.45
C LEU A 71 -20.49 -58.86 17.49
N GLU A 72 -19.63 -59.88 17.46
CA GLU A 72 -18.17 -59.69 17.51
C GLU A 72 -17.63 -58.97 16.26
N GLU A 73 -18.27 -59.17 15.11
CA GLU A 73 -17.91 -58.51 13.86
C GLU A 73 -18.25 -57.02 13.92
N LEU A 74 -19.46 -56.68 14.38
CA LEU A 74 -19.88 -55.30 14.58
C LEU A 74 -19.03 -54.60 15.65
N ARG A 75 -18.78 -55.25 16.79
CA ARG A 75 -17.93 -54.73 17.88
C ARG A 75 -16.52 -54.42 17.39
N SER A 76 -15.92 -55.34 16.62
CA SER A 76 -14.58 -55.15 16.04
C SER A 76 -14.55 -53.99 15.03
N ALA A 77 -15.58 -53.85 14.20
CA ALA A 77 -15.63 -52.78 13.21
C ALA A 77 -15.82 -51.39 13.86
N VAL A 78 -16.69 -51.28 14.86
CA VAL A 78 -16.89 -50.03 15.61
C VAL A 78 -15.61 -49.63 16.35
N ALA A 79 -14.92 -50.60 16.98
CA ALA A 79 -13.64 -50.34 17.63
C ALA A 79 -12.57 -49.86 16.63
N ASN A 80 -12.47 -50.50 15.45
CA ASN A 80 -11.53 -50.07 14.41
C ASN A 80 -11.83 -48.66 13.87
N LEU A 81 -13.11 -48.27 13.78
CA LEU A 81 -13.48 -46.94 13.30
C LEU A 81 -13.11 -45.84 14.31
N PHE A 82 -13.43 -46.03 15.59
CA PHE A 82 -13.29 -44.97 16.60
C PHE A 82 -11.99 -45.06 17.41
N ASN A 83 -11.51 -46.26 17.72
CA ASN A 83 -10.36 -46.53 18.59
C ASN A 83 -9.49 -47.66 18.01
N PRO A 84 -8.90 -47.49 16.81
CA PRO A 84 -8.15 -48.55 16.16
C PRO A 84 -6.88 -48.95 16.96
N PRO A 85 -6.52 -50.25 16.96
CA PRO A 85 -5.31 -50.70 17.65
C PRO A 85 -4.03 -50.15 16.97
N PRO A 86 -2.98 -49.82 17.73
CA PRO A 86 -1.70 -49.36 17.16
C PRO A 86 -1.11 -50.37 16.17
N PRO A 87 -0.49 -49.94 15.05
CA PRO A 87 -0.06 -48.57 14.72
C PRO A 87 -1.11 -47.71 13.99
N ASN A 88 -2.34 -48.20 13.82
CA ASN A 88 -3.37 -47.47 13.11
C ASN A 88 -3.84 -46.26 13.94
N GLN A 89 -4.05 -45.12 13.27
CA GLN A 89 -4.64 -43.93 13.90
C GLN A 89 -6.10 -43.80 13.45
N PRO A 90 -6.99 -43.28 14.31
CA PRO A 90 -8.36 -43.00 13.93
C PRO A 90 -8.43 -41.91 12.85
N PRO A 91 -9.50 -41.91 12.02
CA PRO A 91 -9.70 -40.90 10.99
C PRO A 91 -10.00 -39.51 11.58
N GLU A 92 -9.89 -38.47 10.77
CA GLU A 92 -10.35 -37.14 11.17
C GLU A 92 -11.88 -37.10 11.30
N THR A 93 -12.57 -37.70 10.32
CA THR A 93 -14.02 -37.86 10.25
C THR A 93 -14.41 -39.33 10.25
N ALA A 94 -15.20 -39.74 11.24
CA ALA A 94 -15.79 -41.08 11.31
C ALA A 94 -17.29 -41.02 11.08
N LEU A 95 -17.79 -41.82 10.14
CA LEU A 95 -19.21 -41.98 9.85
C LEU A 95 -19.69 -43.39 10.21
N PHE A 96 -20.77 -43.51 10.96
CA PHE A 96 -21.42 -44.79 11.27
C PHE A 96 -22.88 -44.75 10.85
N PHE A 97 -23.25 -45.62 9.90
CA PHE A 97 -24.63 -45.84 9.48
C PHE A 97 -25.07 -47.24 9.90
N PHE A 98 -26.24 -47.34 10.51
CA PHE A 98 -26.86 -48.62 10.88
C PHE A 98 -28.31 -48.67 10.42
N SER A 99 -28.69 -49.74 9.73
CA SER A 99 -30.08 -50.08 9.40
C SER A 99 -30.40 -51.51 9.85
N GLY A 100 -31.45 -51.66 10.64
CA GLY A 100 -31.83 -52.95 11.24
C GLY A 100 -32.86 -52.84 12.37
N HIS A 101 -33.01 -53.89 13.15
CA HIS A 101 -33.82 -53.85 14.37
C HIS A 101 -33.04 -53.19 15.52
N GLY A 102 -33.77 -52.47 16.36
CA GLY A 102 -33.30 -52.04 17.66
C GLY A 102 -34.25 -52.56 18.73
N CYS A 103 -33.73 -52.95 19.88
CA CYS A 103 -34.55 -53.44 20.99
C CYS A 103 -34.12 -52.81 22.31
N ARG A 104 -35.09 -52.61 23.20
CA ARG A 104 -34.86 -52.18 24.57
C ARG A 104 -35.06 -53.36 25.50
N GLN A 105 -34.11 -53.60 26.40
CA GLN A 105 -34.16 -54.67 27.38
C GLN A 105 -33.61 -54.18 28.72
N GLU A 106 -34.15 -54.69 29.82
CA GLU A 106 -33.58 -54.50 31.15
C GLU A 106 -32.46 -55.52 31.40
N VAL A 107 -31.23 -55.04 31.64
CA VAL A 107 -30.05 -55.84 31.97
C VAL A 107 -29.50 -55.33 33.30
N ASP A 108 -29.39 -56.23 34.29
CA ASP A 108 -28.92 -55.90 35.65
C ASP A 108 -29.64 -54.72 36.32
N GLY A 109 -30.96 -54.57 36.07
CA GLY A 109 -31.78 -53.50 36.64
C GLY A 109 -31.64 -52.15 35.93
N ILE A 110 -30.99 -52.11 34.77
CA ILE A 110 -30.83 -50.91 33.96
C ILE A 110 -31.44 -51.15 32.58
N GLU A 111 -32.31 -50.25 32.14
CA GLU A 111 -32.79 -50.27 30.75
C GLU A 111 -31.63 -49.95 29.80
N GLU A 112 -31.42 -50.82 28.82
CA GLU A 112 -30.40 -50.68 27.79
C GLU A 112 -30.99 -50.94 26.40
N VAL A 113 -30.52 -50.18 25.41
CA VAL A 113 -30.90 -50.35 24.00
C VAL A 113 -29.77 -50.95 23.19
N PHE A 114 -30.14 -51.92 22.35
CA PHE A 114 -29.22 -52.69 21.52
C PHE A 114 -29.55 -52.51 20.03
N LEU A 115 -28.49 -52.39 19.23
CA LEU A 115 -28.52 -52.61 17.78
C LEU A 115 -28.50 -54.13 17.54
N VAL A 116 -29.63 -54.70 17.14
CA VAL A 116 -29.81 -56.16 17.10
C VAL A 116 -28.93 -56.79 16.02
N THR A 117 -28.16 -57.82 16.37
CA THR A 117 -27.30 -58.56 15.45
C THR A 117 -27.91 -59.90 15.05
N SER A 118 -27.42 -60.51 13.97
CA SER A 118 -27.94 -61.76 13.41
C SER A 118 -27.63 -63.01 14.26
N ASP A 119 -26.91 -62.85 15.36
CA ASP A 119 -26.63 -63.86 16.38
C ASP A 119 -27.29 -63.53 17.73
N ALA A 120 -28.26 -62.61 17.75
CA ALA A 120 -29.04 -62.32 18.94
C ALA A 120 -29.77 -63.58 19.46
N PHE A 121 -29.62 -63.85 20.75
CA PHE A 121 -30.23 -64.96 21.46
C PHE A 121 -30.79 -64.42 22.80
N PRO A 122 -32.00 -63.84 22.79
CA PRO A 122 -32.61 -63.22 23.95
C PRO A 122 -32.67 -64.11 25.20
N ASP A 123 -32.87 -65.42 25.01
CA ASP A 123 -32.99 -66.40 26.10
C ASP A 123 -31.68 -66.62 26.89
N VAL A 124 -30.53 -66.24 26.33
CA VAL A 124 -29.21 -66.28 27.03
C VAL A 124 -28.62 -64.88 27.25
N GLY A 125 -29.45 -63.83 27.10
CA GLY A 125 -29.06 -62.45 27.37
C GLY A 125 -28.22 -61.79 26.27
N ILE A 126 -28.18 -62.35 25.05
CA ILE A 126 -27.46 -61.76 23.91
C ILE A 126 -28.46 -61.04 23.02
N TYR A 127 -28.45 -59.71 23.01
CA TYR A 127 -29.43 -58.90 22.26
C TYR A 127 -28.85 -58.20 21.04
N GLY A 128 -27.56 -57.86 21.06
CA GLY A 128 -26.87 -57.13 19.99
C GLY A 128 -25.80 -56.19 20.53
N TYR A 129 -25.45 -55.16 19.77
CA TYR A 129 -24.44 -54.17 20.14
C TYR A 129 -25.06 -53.03 20.98
N PRO A 130 -24.64 -52.81 22.24
CA PRO A 130 -25.26 -51.82 23.11
C PRO A 130 -25.00 -50.38 22.64
N LEU A 131 -26.02 -49.52 22.64
CA LEU A 131 -25.87 -48.09 22.30
C LEU A 131 -25.02 -47.33 23.32
N ARG A 132 -25.05 -47.75 24.59
CA ARG A 132 -24.17 -47.20 25.63
C ARG A 132 -22.70 -47.40 25.25
N GLU A 133 -22.35 -48.61 24.81
CA GLU A 133 -20.99 -48.95 24.37
C GLU A 133 -20.58 -48.11 23.14
N LEU A 134 -21.49 -47.89 22.19
CA LEU A 134 -21.25 -46.95 21.08
C LEU A 134 -20.89 -45.55 21.59
N GLY A 135 -21.68 -45.02 22.54
CA GLY A 135 -21.44 -43.72 23.15
C GLY A 135 -20.07 -43.63 23.83
N GLU A 136 -19.68 -44.67 24.57
CA GLU A 136 -18.37 -44.76 25.23
C GLU A 136 -17.20 -44.80 24.23
N GLN A 137 -17.32 -45.56 23.14
CA GLN A 137 -16.33 -45.59 22.07
C GLN A 137 -16.15 -44.20 21.43
N ILE A 138 -17.25 -43.51 21.13
CA ILE A 138 -17.24 -42.16 20.58
C ILE A 138 -16.59 -41.17 21.55
N ALA A 139 -16.93 -41.24 22.84
CA ALA A 139 -16.46 -40.32 23.88
C ALA A 139 -14.95 -40.46 24.16
N THR A 140 -14.43 -41.69 24.13
CA THR A 140 -13.01 -41.99 24.43
C THR A 140 -12.09 -41.82 23.22
N SER A 141 -12.65 -41.81 22.01
CA SER A 141 -11.92 -41.67 20.75
C SER A 141 -11.21 -40.32 20.56
N SER A 142 -10.12 -40.31 19.80
CA SER A 142 -9.48 -39.07 19.33
C SER A 142 -10.01 -38.55 17.98
N VAL A 143 -11.03 -39.19 17.39
CA VAL A 143 -11.74 -38.68 16.19
C VAL A 143 -12.30 -37.29 16.49
N LYS A 144 -12.11 -36.34 15.56
CA LYS A 144 -12.52 -34.94 15.71
C LYS A 144 -13.97 -34.69 15.26
N LYS A 145 -14.39 -35.34 14.17
CA LYS A 145 -15.72 -35.19 13.55
C LYS A 145 -16.46 -36.53 13.53
N VAL A 146 -17.67 -36.56 14.08
CA VAL A 146 -18.45 -37.81 14.25
C VAL A 146 -19.80 -37.67 13.56
N VAL A 147 -20.11 -38.57 12.64
CA VAL A 147 -21.41 -38.61 11.95
C VAL A 147 -22.07 -39.95 12.26
N ILE A 148 -23.24 -39.95 12.90
CA ILE A 148 -23.99 -41.18 13.23
C ILE A 148 -25.41 -41.09 12.66
N TRP A 149 -25.78 -42.07 11.85
CA TRP A 149 -27.10 -42.20 11.26
C TRP A 149 -27.70 -43.56 11.61
N LEU A 150 -28.81 -43.58 12.36
CA LEU A 150 -29.44 -44.82 12.83
C LEU A 150 -30.88 -44.96 12.32
N ASP A 151 -31.12 -45.97 11.49
CA ASP A 151 -32.44 -46.39 11.01
C ASP A 151 -32.89 -47.67 11.73
N CYS A 152 -33.19 -47.54 13.03
CA CYS A 152 -33.69 -48.64 13.86
C CYS A 152 -34.55 -48.13 15.03
N CYS A 153 -35.37 -49.02 15.61
CA CYS A 153 -36.21 -48.70 16.77
C CYS A 153 -35.36 -48.32 18.00
N TYR A 154 -35.88 -47.44 18.86
CA TYR A 154 -35.22 -46.99 20.10
C TYR A 154 -33.86 -46.26 19.92
N SER A 155 -33.42 -46.00 18.68
CA SER A 155 -32.14 -45.36 18.35
C SER A 155 -31.94 -43.96 18.95
N GLY A 156 -33.03 -43.25 19.28
CA GLY A 156 -32.98 -41.93 19.93
C GLY A 156 -32.27 -41.92 21.29
N GLU A 157 -32.08 -43.07 21.93
CA GLU A 157 -31.34 -43.20 23.19
C GLU A 157 -29.85 -42.79 23.06
N LEU A 158 -29.29 -42.84 21.85
CA LEU A 158 -27.92 -42.38 21.60
C LEU A 158 -27.72 -40.88 21.94
N LEU A 159 -28.80 -40.09 21.90
CA LEU A 159 -28.74 -38.65 22.23
C LEU A 159 -28.39 -38.37 23.70
N ASN A 160 -28.48 -39.37 24.58
CA ASN A 160 -27.98 -39.26 25.95
C ASN A 160 -26.44 -39.27 26.02
N PHE A 161 -25.75 -39.65 24.93
CA PHE A 161 -24.31 -39.80 24.84
C PHE A 161 -23.65 -38.81 23.87
N ILE A 162 -24.21 -37.59 23.75
CA ILE A 162 -23.69 -36.55 22.84
C ILE A 162 -22.23 -36.20 23.16
N PRO A 163 -21.32 -36.24 22.17
CA PRO A 163 -19.91 -35.92 22.38
C PRO A 163 -19.66 -34.41 22.35
N THR A 164 -19.94 -33.72 23.46
CA THR A 164 -19.86 -32.25 23.59
C THR A 164 -18.48 -31.63 23.29
N LYS A 165 -17.40 -32.42 23.27
CA LYS A 165 -16.04 -31.98 22.94
C LYS A 165 -15.66 -32.18 21.46
N LYS A 166 -16.60 -32.59 20.61
CA LYS A 166 -16.37 -32.94 19.21
C LYS A 166 -17.33 -32.20 18.30
N ILE A 167 -17.00 -32.14 17.01
CA ILE A 167 -17.96 -31.74 15.98
C ILE A 167 -18.79 -32.99 15.66
N TYR A 168 -20.12 -32.91 15.72
CA TYR A 168 -20.96 -34.09 15.55
C TYR A 168 -22.23 -33.81 14.74
N CYS A 169 -22.71 -34.87 14.08
CA CYS A 169 -24.01 -34.95 13.44
C CYS A 169 -24.65 -36.29 13.81
N LEU A 170 -25.71 -36.26 14.60
CA LEU A 170 -26.45 -37.45 15.02
C LEU A 170 -27.88 -37.34 14.45
N ILE A 171 -28.26 -38.28 13.61
CA ILE A 171 -29.61 -38.35 13.04
C ILE A 171 -30.15 -39.75 13.28
N THR A 172 -31.22 -39.84 14.06
CA THR A 172 -31.83 -41.12 14.45
C THR A 172 -33.29 -41.14 14.04
N ALA A 173 -33.76 -42.32 13.64
CA ALA A 173 -35.13 -42.49 13.21
C ALA A 173 -36.02 -42.83 14.43
N THR A 174 -37.00 -42.00 14.81
CA THR A 174 -37.91 -42.39 15.91
C THR A 174 -39.10 -43.20 15.43
N ARG A 175 -39.16 -44.43 15.91
CA ARG A 175 -40.40 -45.16 16.14
C ARG A 175 -40.52 -45.31 17.65
N SER A 176 -41.41 -44.53 18.27
CA SER A 176 -41.40 -44.46 19.74
C SER A 176 -42.01 -45.69 20.41
N TYR A 177 -43.02 -46.39 19.87
CA TYR A 177 -43.71 -47.45 20.63
C TYR A 177 -44.46 -48.54 19.81
N GLU A 178 -44.08 -48.89 18.58
CA GLU A 178 -44.70 -50.03 17.87
C GLU A 178 -43.70 -50.90 17.09
N PRO A 179 -43.84 -52.25 17.11
CA PRO A 179 -43.05 -53.15 16.29
C PRO A 179 -43.32 -52.86 14.81
N GLY A 180 -42.24 -52.69 14.03
CA GLY A 180 -42.35 -52.27 12.63
C GLY A 180 -43.12 -53.27 11.78
N VAL A 181 -44.26 -52.87 11.24
CA VAL A 181 -44.87 -53.52 10.08
C VAL A 181 -44.27 -52.86 8.84
N GLU A 182 -43.60 -53.64 7.99
CA GLU A 182 -43.19 -53.21 6.65
C GLU A 182 -44.44 -52.75 5.88
N ILE A 183 -44.56 -51.44 5.63
CA ILE A 183 -45.47 -50.95 4.59
C ILE A 183 -44.69 -51.09 3.28
N SER A 184 -45.17 -51.99 2.42
CA SER A 184 -44.59 -52.38 1.16
C SER A 184 -44.11 -51.18 0.32
N HIS A 185 -42.83 -50.83 0.36
CA HIS A 185 -42.13 -50.08 -0.67
C HIS A 185 -40.61 -50.31 -0.56
N GLU A 186 -39.94 -50.20 -1.70
CA GLU A 186 -38.59 -50.69 -2.02
C GLU A 186 -37.40 -50.15 -1.18
N GLN A 187 -37.62 -49.28 -0.17
CA GLN A 187 -36.61 -48.66 0.73
C GLN A 187 -37.21 -48.19 2.07
N GLY A 188 -36.41 -48.12 3.15
CA GLY A 188 -36.82 -47.55 4.43
C GLY A 188 -37.19 -46.06 4.36
N VAL A 189 -38.23 -45.63 5.09
CA VAL A 189 -38.76 -44.25 5.03
C VAL A 189 -37.72 -43.20 5.44
N PHE A 190 -36.98 -43.46 6.51
CA PHE A 190 -35.87 -42.61 6.95
C PHE A 190 -34.72 -42.61 5.94
N THR A 191 -34.24 -43.79 5.53
CA THR A 191 -33.14 -43.90 4.56
C THR A 191 -33.48 -43.22 3.22
N LYS A 192 -34.73 -43.28 2.75
CA LYS A 192 -35.18 -42.55 1.56
C LYS A 192 -35.08 -41.03 1.72
N ALA A 193 -35.43 -40.50 2.89
CA ALA A 193 -35.28 -39.08 3.19
C ALA A 193 -33.80 -38.68 3.28
N LEU A 194 -32.99 -39.50 3.95
CA LEU A 194 -31.54 -39.33 4.07
C LEU A 194 -30.87 -39.32 2.69
N LEU A 195 -31.16 -40.29 1.83
CA LEU A 195 -30.64 -40.33 0.46
C LEU A 195 -31.09 -39.12 -0.36
N ALA A 196 -32.35 -38.68 -0.25
CA ALA A 196 -32.77 -37.48 -0.95
C ALA A 196 -32.01 -36.22 -0.46
N GLY A 197 -31.77 -36.12 0.85
CA GLY A 197 -31.01 -35.02 1.45
C GLY A 197 -29.52 -35.07 1.14
N LEU A 198 -28.93 -36.26 0.98
CA LEU A 198 -27.53 -36.44 0.57
C LEU A 198 -27.31 -36.26 -0.94
N ASN A 199 -28.35 -36.01 -1.74
CA ASN A 199 -28.17 -35.69 -3.16
C ASN A 199 -27.84 -34.19 -3.30
N PRO A 200 -26.60 -33.80 -3.63
CA PRO A 200 -26.28 -32.39 -3.78
C PRO A 200 -27.02 -31.73 -4.96
N GLU A 201 -27.56 -32.50 -5.91
CA GLU A 201 -28.46 -31.98 -6.97
C GLU A 201 -29.78 -31.43 -6.44
N ASN A 202 -30.21 -31.87 -5.25
CA ASN A 202 -31.43 -31.39 -4.60
C ASN A 202 -31.20 -30.10 -3.79
N HIS A 203 -29.98 -29.57 -3.77
CA HIS A 203 -29.62 -28.35 -3.04
C HIS A 203 -29.15 -27.27 -4.04
N PRO A 204 -29.65 -26.02 -3.94
CA PRO A 204 -29.37 -24.97 -4.93
C PRO A 204 -27.88 -24.64 -5.10
N ASP A 205 -27.09 -24.87 -4.06
CA ASP A 205 -25.66 -24.59 -3.99
C ASP A 205 -24.76 -25.79 -4.33
N GLY A 206 -25.34 -26.97 -4.55
CA GLY A 206 -24.59 -28.19 -4.81
C GLY A 206 -23.76 -28.68 -3.62
N ILE A 207 -24.07 -28.27 -2.38
CA ILE A 207 -23.36 -28.68 -1.16
C ILE A 207 -24.33 -29.24 -0.13
N VAL A 208 -24.01 -30.40 0.43
CA VAL A 208 -24.71 -30.97 1.57
C VAL A 208 -23.79 -31.00 2.77
N ASN A 209 -24.22 -30.39 3.87
CA ASN A 209 -23.56 -30.42 5.17
C ASN A 209 -24.51 -30.98 6.25
N SER A 210 -24.02 -31.22 7.45
CA SER A 210 -24.81 -31.81 8.53
C SER A 210 -26.04 -31.00 8.95
N HIS A 211 -26.02 -29.67 8.75
CA HIS A 211 -27.11 -28.78 9.15
C HIS A 211 -28.21 -28.72 8.09
N ASN A 212 -27.85 -28.52 6.82
CA ASN A 212 -28.84 -28.50 5.74
C ASN A 212 -29.43 -29.91 5.50
N LEU A 213 -28.67 -30.98 5.74
CA LEU A 213 -29.19 -32.34 5.74
C LEU A 213 -30.23 -32.53 6.85
N ALA A 214 -29.95 -32.02 8.05
CA ALA A 214 -30.87 -32.09 9.18
C ALA A 214 -32.18 -31.36 8.90
N GLU A 215 -32.10 -30.10 8.43
CA GLU A 215 -33.28 -29.30 8.07
C GLU A 215 -34.09 -29.98 6.96
N PHE A 216 -33.42 -30.50 5.93
CA PHE A 216 -34.07 -31.21 4.84
C PHE A 216 -34.80 -32.47 5.33
N ILE A 217 -34.18 -33.24 6.22
CA ILE A 217 -34.78 -34.45 6.80
C ILE A 217 -35.97 -34.08 7.70
N GLU A 218 -35.85 -33.07 8.56
CA GLU A 218 -36.95 -32.58 9.40
C GLU A 218 -38.14 -32.13 8.56
N GLN A 219 -37.89 -31.31 7.53
CA GLN A 219 -38.94 -30.80 6.65
C GLN A 219 -39.61 -31.94 5.88
N ARG A 220 -38.83 -32.85 5.29
CA ARG A 220 -39.35 -33.95 4.48
C ARG A 220 -40.09 -35.00 5.30
N MET A 221 -39.69 -35.23 6.55
CA MET A 221 -40.31 -36.21 7.44
C MET A 221 -41.41 -35.61 8.33
N SER A 222 -41.62 -34.29 8.31
CA SER A 222 -42.65 -33.59 9.11
C SER A 222 -44.07 -34.13 8.90
N MET A 223 -44.35 -34.69 7.72
CA MET A 223 -45.65 -35.26 7.32
C MET A 223 -45.68 -36.80 7.41
N THR A 224 -44.63 -37.43 7.90
CA THR A 224 -44.55 -38.90 8.04
C THR A 224 -44.86 -39.34 9.47
N SER A 225 -45.25 -40.59 9.67
CA SER A 225 -45.48 -41.17 11.00
C SER A 225 -44.19 -41.39 11.80
N GLN A 226 -43.02 -41.33 11.14
CA GLN A 226 -41.71 -41.47 11.76
C GLN A 226 -41.11 -40.08 11.95
N ARG A 227 -40.79 -39.67 13.19
CA ARG A 227 -40.14 -38.38 13.44
C ARG A 227 -38.62 -38.57 13.56
N PRO A 228 -37.76 -37.89 12.82
CA PRO A 228 -36.32 -37.94 13.09
C PRO A 228 -36.03 -37.21 14.40
N LEU A 229 -35.10 -37.73 15.21
CA LEU A 229 -34.44 -36.93 16.24
C LEU A 229 -33.03 -36.60 15.78
N ILE A 230 -32.70 -35.31 15.86
CA ILE A 230 -31.48 -34.76 15.31
C ILE A 230 -30.72 -34.00 16.39
N ALA A 231 -29.40 -34.19 16.45
CA ALA A 231 -28.50 -33.37 17.22
C ALA A 231 -27.24 -33.05 16.41
N ASN A 232 -26.99 -31.76 16.21
CA ASN A 232 -25.80 -31.25 15.55
C ASN A 232 -24.99 -30.39 16.54
N SER A 233 -23.66 -30.37 16.38
CA SER A 233 -22.80 -29.35 16.96
C SER A 233 -22.96 -28.00 16.24
N GLU A 234 -22.53 -26.89 16.83
CA GLU A 234 -22.56 -25.55 16.18
C GLU A 234 -21.78 -25.49 14.85
N GLN A 235 -20.77 -26.34 14.68
CA GLN A 235 -20.00 -26.42 13.45
C GLN A 235 -20.57 -27.50 12.53
N ALA A 236 -20.75 -27.17 11.24
CA ALA A 236 -21.24 -28.10 10.23
C ALA A 236 -20.15 -29.03 9.71
N ILE A 237 -20.53 -30.27 9.40
CA ILE A 237 -19.68 -31.26 8.73
C ILE A 237 -20.12 -31.31 7.27
N LEU A 238 -19.23 -31.05 6.31
CA LEU A 238 -19.52 -31.26 4.89
C LEU A 238 -19.71 -32.75 4.62
N LEU A 239 -20.63 -33.16 3.75
CA LEU A 239 -20.96 -34.58 3.55
C LEU A 239 -20.88 -34.95 2.07
N THR A 240 -21.67 -34.30 1.23
CA THR A 240 -21.68 -34.55 -0.22
C THR A 240 -21.69 -33.23 -1.01
N THR A 241 -21.24 -33.28 -2.27
CA THR A 241 -21.18 -32.11 -3.14
C THR A 241 -21.26 -32.45 -4.63
N LEU A 242 -21.79 -31.53 -5.44
CA LEU A 242 -21.72 -31.57 -6.91
C LEU A 242 -20.35 -31.25 -7.46
N PHE A 243 -19.42 -30.81 -6.61
CA PHE A 243 -18.10 -30.41 -7.03
C PHE A 243 -17.18 -31.62 -7.05
N PRO A 244 -16.82 -32.16 -8.23
CA PRO A 244 -15.90 -33.28 -8.28
C PRO A 244 -14.50 -32.83 -7.82
N LYS A 245 -13.68 -33.77 -7.32
CA LYS A 245 -12.21 -33.63 -7.42
C LYS A 245 -11.87 -33.52 -8.90
N LEU A 246 -11.69 -32.29 -9.36
CA LEU A 246 -11.38 -31.98 -10.74
C LEU A 246 -9.99 -32.53 -11.07
N SER A 247 -9.82 -33.14 -12.23
CA SER A 247 -8.50 -33.50 -12.75
C SER A 247 -7.66 -32.23 -12.92
N PHE A 248 -6.48 -32.18 -12.30
CA PHE A 248 -5.56 -31.04 -12.48
C PHE A 248 -5.17 -30.81 -13.95
N GLN A 249 -5.35 -31.77 -14.86
CA GLN A 249 -5.02 -31.58 -16.28
C GLN A 249 -6.07 -30.72 -17.01
N ASP A 250 -7.33 -30.85 -16.59
CA ASP A 250 -8.48 -30.31 -17.31
C ASP A 250 -8.85 -28.90 -16.82
N LYS A 251 -8.64 -28.59 -15.53
CA LYS A 251 -9.01 -27.29 -14.95
C LYS A 251 -7.93 -26.72 -14.04
N CYS A 252 -7.49 -25.49 -14.33
CA CYS A 252 -6.53 -24.76 -13.49
C CYS A 252 -7.21 -24.30 -12.19
N PRO A 253 -6.62 -24.60 -11.01
CA PRO A 253 -7.19 -24.18 -9.73
C PRO A 253 -6.96 -22.69 -9.42
N TYR A 254 -6.03 -22.04 -10.12
CA TYR A 254 -5.70 -20.62 -9.94
C TYR A 254 -6.40 -19.73 -10.98
N ARG A 255 -6.61 -18.46 -10.64
CA ARG A 255 -7.39 -17.50 -11.47
C ARG A 255 -6.57 -16.45 -12.21
N SER A 256 -5.25 -16.65 -12.30
CA SER A 256 -4.36 -15.74 -13.03
C SER A 256 -4.57 -14.30 -12.56
N LEU A 257 -4.70 -13.33 -13.47
CA LEU A 257 -4.99 -11.92 -13.14
C LEU A 257 -6.48 -11.61 -12.92
N SER A 258 -7.36 -12.61 -12.97
CA SER A 258 -8.80 -12.43 -12.76
C SER A 258 -9.17 -12.56 -11.27
N TYR A 259 -10.23 -11.87 -10.85
CA TYR A 259 -10.79 -12.05 -9.50
C TYR A 259 -11.64 -13.32 -9.41
N PHE A 260 -11.80 -13.86 -8.20
CA PHE A 260 -12.70 -14.97 -7.92
C PHE A 260 -14.15 -14.48 -7.87
N THR A 261 -15.05 -15.15 -8.58
CA THR A 261 -16.48 -14.86 -8.64
C THR A 261 -17.25 -15.61 -7.54
N ALA A 262 -18.54 -15.29 -7.37
CA ALA A 262 -19.42 -16.05 -6.47
C ALA A 262 -19.87 -17.40 -7.05
N LYS A 263 -19.30 -17.84 -8.18
CA LYS A 263 -19.56 -19.17 -8.73
C LYS A 263 -18.93 -20.22 -7.82
N PRO A 264 -19.57 -21.37 -7.61
CA PRO A 264 -19.02 -22.37 -6.70
C PRO A 264 -17.61 -22.84 -7.07
N GLU A 265 -17.32 -22.97 -8.37
CA GLU A 265 -16.00 -23.34 -8.88
C GLU A 265 -14.86 -22.37 -8.53
N ASP A 266 -15.18 -21.11 -8.22
CA ASP A 266 -14.22 -20.09 -7.78
C ASP A 266 -14.14 -20.05 -6.26
N ALA A 267 -15.29 -20.14 -5.58
CA ALA A 267 -15.36 -20.10 -4.13
C ALA A 267 -14.65 -21.29 -3.46
N LEU A 268 -14.68 -22.47 -4.09
CA LEU A 268 -14.01 -23.66 -3.58
C LEU A 268 -12.49 -23.54 -3.56
N VAL A 269 -11.91 -22.84 -4.53
CA VAL A 269 -10.47 -22.61 -4.64
C VAL A 269 -10.06 -21.26 -4.05
N PHE A 270 -11.00 -20.52 -3.46
CA PHE A 270 -10.72 -19.24 -2.81
C PHE A 270 -10.33 -19.47 -1.34
N HIS A 271 -9.02 -19.46 -1.07
CA HIS A 271 -8.45 -19.69 0.26
C HIS A 271 -7.57 -18.54 0.76
N GLY A 272 -7.18 -18.60 2.04
CA GLY A 272 -6.35 -17.57 2.69
C GLY A 272 -7.14 -16.37 3.23
N ARG A 273 -8.47 -16.32 3.05
CA ARG A 273 -9.30 -15.20 3.52
C ARG A 273 -10.44 -15.58 4.47
N SER A 274 -10.45 -16.81 4.98
CA SER A 274 -11.55 -17.35 5.81
C SER A 274 -11.88 -16.47 7.02
N LYS A 275 -10.87 -15.91 7.70
CA LYS A 275 -11.08 -15.02 8.86
C LYS A 275 -11.79 -13.72 8.48
N LEU A 276 -11.37 -13.06 7.39
CA LEU A 276 -11.99 -11.84 6.90
C LEU A 276 -13.40 -12.12 6.34
N THR A 277 -13.60 -13.26 5.66
CA THR A 277 -14.92 -13.70 5.21
C THR A 277 -15.86 -13.86 6.41
N GLN A 278 -15.42 -14.50 7.50
CA GLN A 278 -16.25 -14.65 8.70
C GLN A 278 -16.58 -13.29 9.33
N GLN A 279 -15.61 -12.37 9.40
CA GLN A 279 -15.86 -11.02 9.90
C GLN A 279 -16.93 -10.29 9.07
N LEU A 280 -16.89 -10.40 7.74
CA LEU A 280 -17.92 -9.84 6.87
C LEU A 280 -19.29 -10.46 7.14
N ILE A 281 -19.36 -11.79 7.29
CA ILE A 281 -20.61 -12.50 7.57
C ILE A 281 -21.21 -12.07 8.91
N GLU A 282 -20.40 -11.99 9.98
CA GLU A 282 -20.88 -11.54 11.29
C GLU A 282 -21.47 -10.13 11.24
N ARG A 283 -20.89 -9.23 10.43
CA ARG A 283 -21.40 -7.85 10.26
C ARG A 283 -22.74 -7.81 9.53
N VAL A 284 -22.87 -8.62 8.48
CA VAL A 284 -24.16 -8.80 7.78
C VAL A 284 -25.20 -9.40 8.76
N LYS A 285 -24.80 -10.34 9.61
CA LYS A 285 -25.66 -10.96 10.64
C LYS A 285 -26.10 -9.98 11.73
N THR A 286 -25.26 -9.02 12.13
CA THR A 286 -25.62 -7.95 13.09
C THR A 286 -26.51 -6.84 12.49
N LYS A 287 -26.98 -7.02 11.25
CA LYS A 287 -27.84 -6.09 10.49
C LYS A 287 -27.18 -4.75 10.16
N ASP A 288 -25.87 -4.74 9.95
CA ASP A 288 -25.21 -3.57 9.36
C ASP A 288 -25.68 -3.40 7.91
N ARG A 289 -26.41 -2.32 7.63
CA ARG A 289 -27.05 -2.08 6.32
C ARG A 289 -26.12 -1.45 5.29
N LEU A 290 -25.00 -0.86 5.71
CA LEU A 290 -24.02 -0.25 4.82
C LEU A 290 -22.61 -0.62 5.29
N LEU A 291 -21.91 -1.42 4.51
CA LEU A 291 -20.58 -1.94 4.84
C LEU A 291 -19.54 -1.40 3.87
N LEU A 292 -18.45 -0.87 4.42
CA LEU A 292 -17.33 -0.36 3.65
C LEU A 292 -16.13 -1.31 3.77
N VAL A 293 -15.69 -1.86 2.65
CA VAL A 293 -14.54 -2.76 2.51
C VAL A 293 -13.39 -2.00 1.84
N LEU A 294 -12.36 -1.66 2.61
CA LEU A 294 -11.20 -0.89 2.15
C LEU A 294 -9.96 -1.78 2.01
N GLY A 295 -9.05 -1.41 1.11
CA GLY A 295 -7.74 -2.06 1.01
C GLY A 295 -6.97 -1.62 -0.23
N ALA A 296 -5.66 -1.89 -0.25
CA ALA A 296 -4.80 -1.58 -1.38
C ALA A 296 -5.24 -2.27 -2.68
N SER A 297 -4.81 -1.75 -3.83
CA SER A 297 -5.00 -2.44 -5.11
C SER A 297 -4.38 -3.84 -5.07
N GLY A 298 -5.01 -4.81 -5.72
CA GLY A 298 -4.55 -6.21 -5.70
C GLY A 298 -4.69 -6.94 -4.35
N SER A 299 -5.21 -6.34 -3.28
CA SER A 299 -5.35 -7.02 -1.98
C SER A 299 -6.44 -8.12 -1.93
N GLY A 300 -7.21 -8.29 -3.00
CA GLY A 300 -8.25 -9.32 -3.11
C GLY A 300 -9.65 -8.90 -2.64
N LYS A 301 -9.94 -7.59 -2.51
CA LYS A 301 -11.26 -7.06 -2.10
C LYS A 301 -12.43 -7.65 -2.88
N SER A 302 -12.38 -7.57 -4.22
CA SER A 302 -13.44 -8.07 -5.10
C SER A 302 -13.65 -9.58 -4.94
N SER A 303 -12.57 -10.34 -4.76
CA SER A 303 -12.64 -11.79 -4.50
C SER A 303 -13.24 -12.09 -3.13
N LEU A 304 -12.87 -11.34 -2.10
CA LEU A 304 -13.40 -11.47 -0.75
C LEU A 304 -14.91 -11.23 -0.70
N VAL A 305 -15.40 -10.18 -1.37
CA VAL A 305 -16.84 -9.85 -1.35
C VAL A 305 -17.65 -10.82 -2.23
N ARG A 306 -17.09 -11.31 -3.34
CA ARG A 306 -17.79 -12.21 -4.28
C ARG A 306 -17.66 -13.69 -3.88
N ALA A 307 -16.45 -14.24 -3.93
CA ALA A 307 -16.19 -15.66 -3.65
C ALA A 307 -16.22 -16.01 -2.16
N GLY A 308 -15.94 -15.03 -1.30
CA GLY A 308 -16.10 -15.16 0.15
C GLY A 308 -17.52 -14.90 0.60
N LEU A 309 -17.89 -13.62 0.77
CA LEU A 309 -19.15 -13.24 1.39
C LEU A 309 -20.39 -13.64 0.56
N LEU A 310 -20.51 -13.15 -0.68
CA LEU A 310 -21.71 -13.34 -1.50
C LEU A 310 -22.00 -14.83 -1.72
N TYR A 311 -20.97 -15.64 -1.96
CA TYR A 311 -21.11 -17.09 -2.04
C TYR A 311 -21.68 -17.68 -0.74
N GLN A 312 -21.08 -17.41 0.42
CA GLN A 312 -21.53 -17.93 1.72
C GLN A 312 -22.96 -17.51 2.08
N LEU A 313 -23.36 -16.29 1.71
CA LEU A 313 -24.73 -15.82 1.86
C LEU A 313 -25.69 -16.60 0.95
N LYS A 314 -25.32 -16.84 -0.32
CA LYS A 314 -26.11 -17.66 -1.25
C LYS A 314 -26.22 -19.13 -0.82
N LEU A 315 -25.25 -19.66 -0.07
CA LEU A 315 -25.34 -21.01 0.50
C LEU A 315 -26.42 -21.11 1.59
N GLY A 316 -26.74 -20.02 2.30
CA GLY A 316 -27.66 -20.05 3.45
C GLY A 316 -27.14 -20.80 4.68
N GLN A 317 -25.90 -21.29 4.66
CA GLN A 317 -25.34 -22.19 5.69
C GLN A 317 -24.87 -21.45 6.94
N VAL A 318 -24.31 -20.24 6.80
CA VAL A 318 -23.77 -19.45 7.93
C VAL A 318 -24.80 -18.47 8.49
N ILE A 319 -25.69 -17.97 7.64
CA ILE A 319 -26.88 -17.20 8.03
C ILE A 319 -28.09 -17.97 7.52
N VAL A 320 -28.77 -18.67 8.42
CA VAL A 320 -29.93 -19.51 8.09
C VAL A 320 -30.99 -18.69 7.34
N GLY A 321 -31.40 -19.15 6.17
CA GLY A 321 -32.39 -18.49 5.31
C GLY A 321 -31.83 -17.39 4.39
N SER A 322 -30.50 -17.15 4.38
CA SER A 322 -29.91 -16.19 3.45
C SER A 322 -29.89 -16.66 1.99
N ASP A 323 -29.99 -17.96 1.74
CA ASP A 323 -30.20 -18.54 0.40
C ASP A 323 -31.45 -17.99 -0.31
N ARG A 324 -32.44 -17.54 0.47
CA ARG A 324 -33.70 -16.95 -0.03
C ARG A 324 -33.67 -15.42 -0.13
N TRP A 325 -32.55 -14.79 0.21
CA TRP A 325 -32.40 -13.34 0.07
C TRP A 325 -32.30 -12.95 -1.40
N TYR A 326 -32.57 -11.68 -1.67
CA TYR A 326 -32.48 -11.15 -3.01
C TYR A 326 -31.10 -10.55 -3.27
N TYR A 327 -30.37 -11.06 -4.26
CA TYR A 327 -28.99 -10.64 -4.56
C TYR A 327 -28.94 -9.95 -5.91
N LEU A 328 -28.69 -8.65 -5.91
CA LEU A 328 -28.40 -7.93 -7.15
C LEU A 328 -27.02 -8.30 -7.69
N GLU A 329 -26.85 -8.25 -9.00
CA GLU A 329 -25.56 -8.50 -9.63
C GLU A 329 -24.54 -7.45 -9.16
N PRO A 330 -23.36 -7.86 -8.64
CA PRO A 330 -22.35 -6.90 -8.21
C PRO A 330 -21.78 -6.12 -9.40
N PHE A 331 -21.86 -4.80 -9.35
CA PHE A 331 -21.48 -3.92 -10.46
C PHE A 331 -20.36 -2.94 -10.08
N THR A 332 -19.72 -2.37 -11.11
CA THR A 332 -18.76 -1.28 -10.98
C THR A 332 -19.38 0.03 -11.49
N PRO A 333 -19.23 1.18 -10.80
CA PRO A 333 -19.96 2.40 -11.13
C PRO A 333 -19.70 2.98 -12.53
N GLY A 334 -18.46 2.98 -13.02
CA GLY A 334 -18.10 3.54 -14.33
C GLY A 334 -18.42 5.05 -14.50
N GLU A 335 -18.54 5.49 -15.76
CA GLU A 335 -18.78 6.90 -16.12
C GLU A 335 -20.19 7.39 -15.71
N ALA A 336 -21.19 6.51 -15.83
CA ALA A 336 -22.61 6.80 -15.57
C ALA A 336 -23.16 5.94 -14.42
N PRO A 337 -22.72 6.19 -13.17
CA PRO A 337 -23.01 5.33 -12.01
C PRO A 337 -24.50 5.21 -11.69
N LYS A 338 -25.26 6.27 -11.98
CA LYS A 338 -26.72 6.27 -11.85
C LYS A 338 -27.41 5.32 -12.82
N GLN A 339 -27.02 5.32 -14.10
CA GLN A 339 -27.58 4.41 -15.09
C GLN A 339 -27.27 2.96 -14.74
N ARG A 340 -26.04 2.68 -14.31
CA ARG A 340 -25.66 1.34 -13.81
C ARG A 340 -26.50 0.89 -12.63
N LEU A 341 -26.73 1.78 -11.66
CA LEU A 341 -27.61 1.46 -10.53
C LEU A 341 -29.04 1.17 -10.99
N GLN A 342 -29.57 1.95 -11.95
CA GLN A 342 -30.90 1.74 -12.51
C GLN A 342 -30.99 0.41 -13.27
N GLU A 343 -30.04 0.09 -14.14
CA GLU A 343 -29.96 -1.20 -14.87
C GLU A 343 -29.98 -2.39 -13.91
N VAL A 344 -29.17 -2.34 -12.85
CA VAL A 344 -29.09 -3.41 -11.85
C VAL A 344 -30.40 -3.54 -11.06
N LEU A 345 -31.07 -2.42 -10.76
CA LEU A 345 -32.37 -2.42 -10.10
C LEU A 345 -33.49 -2.94 -11.01
N GLU A 346 -33.54 -2.50 -12.27
CA GLU A 346 -34.56 -2.90 -13.26
C GLU A 346 -34.45 -4.38 -13.64
N ASN A 347 -33.23 -4.86 -13.89
CA ASN A 347 -32.96 -6.28 -14.10
C ASN A 347 -33.37 -7.09 -12.86
N GLY A 348 -33.21 -6.53 -11.67
CA GLY A 348 -33.61 -7.19 -10.44
C GLY A 348 -35.12 -7.18 -10.14
N GLU A 349 -35.84 -6.15 -10.58
CA GLU A 349 -37.30 -6.07 -10.45
C GLU A 349 -38.03 -7.11 -11.32
N GLY A 350 -37.40 -7.59 -12.39
CA GLY A 350 -37.89 -8.70 -13.21
C GLY A 350 -37.98 -10.04 -12.44
N GLU A 351 -37.04 -10.29 -11.54
CA GLU A 351 -37.00 -11.50 -10.69
C GLU A 351 -37.87 -11.37 -9.42
N GLN A 352 -38.08 -10.14 -8.92
CA GLN A 352 -38.96 -9.90 -7.76
C GLN A 352 -40.44 -10.24 -8.01
N LYS A 353 -40.91 -10.24 -9.26
CA LYS A 353 -42.33 -10.51 -9.61
C LYS A 353 -42.76 -11.98 -9.45
N GLN A 354 -41.87 -12.90 -9.10
CA GLN A 354 -42.19 -14.32 -8.89
C GLN A 354 -42.34 -14.75 -7.42
N SER A 355 -42.19 -13.85 -6.43
CA SER A 355 -42.28 -14.18 -5.00
C SER A 355 -43.35 -13.34 -4.28
N GLU A 356 -44.46 -13.97 -3.88
CA GLU A 356 -45.65 -13.36 -3.25
C GLU A 356 -45.47 -12.84 -1.79
N ASN A 357 -44.25 -12.59 -1.31
CA ASN A 357 -44.03 -12.03 0.04
C ASN A 357 -42.84 -11.05 0.12
N SER A 358 -42.94 -9.93 -0.61
CA SER A 358 -41.80 -9.05 -0.93
C SER A 358 -41.42 -7.98 0.11
N SER A 359 -42.13 -7.84 1.25
CA SER A 359 -41.86 -6.74 2.20
C SER A 359 -40.86 -7.06 3.32
N VAL A 360 -40.44 -8.33 3.49
CA VAL A 360 -39.62 -8.77 4.64
C VAL A 360 -38.25 -9.37 4.25
N THR A 361 -38.06 -9.80 3.00
CA THR A 361 -36.83 -10.46 2.55
C THR A 361 -35.68 -9.48 2.30
N PRO A 362 -34.47 -9.67 2.86
CA PRO A 362 -33.32 -8.80 2.61
C PRO A 362 -32.90 -8.72 1.14
N VAL A 363 -32.46 -7.53 0.72
CA VAL A 363 -31.89 -7.25 -0.61
C VAL A 363 -30.42 -6.88 -0.44
N VAL A 364 -29.51 -7.53 -1.16
CA VAL A 364 -28.06 -7.28 -1.10
C VAL A 364 -27.57 -6.62 -2.38
N ILE A 365 -26.89 -5.48 -2.25
CA ILE A 365 -26.22 -4.75 -3.33
C ILE A 365 -24.73 -4.71 -3.04
N ILE A 366 -23.91 -5.06 -4.03
CA ILE A 366 -22.46 -4.94 -3.95
C ILE A 366 -21.99 -3.96 -5.03
N ILE A 367 -21.36 -2.87 -4.59
CA ILE A 367 -20.74 -1.86 -5.45
C ILE A 367 -19.24 -2.05 -5.34
N ASP A 368 -18.64 -2.63 -6.37
CA ASP A 368 -17.22 -2.97 -6.45
C ASP A 368 -16.46 -1.84 -7.16
N GLN A 369 -15.19 -1.63 -6.84
CA GLN A 369 -14.38 -0.52 -7.39
C GLN A 369 -15.07 0.85 -7.27
N PHE A 370 -15.63 1.16 -6.10
CA PHE A 370 -16.39 2.40 -5.91
C PHE A 370 -15.57 3.68 -6.14
N GLU A 371 -14.24 3.58 -6.10
CA GLU A 371 -13.34 4.65 -6.55
C GLU A 371 -13.61 5.13 -7.99
N GLU A 372 -14.24 4.32 -8.85
CA GLU A 372 -14.66 4.73 -10.20
C GLU A 372 -15.64 5.92 -10.16
N CYS A 373 -16.45 6.06 -9.10
CA CYS A 373 -17.29 7.24 -8.92
C CYS A 373 -16.47 8.53 -8.93
N PHE A 374 -15.27 8.51 -8.34
CA PHE A 374 -14.42 9.69 -8.21
C PHE A 374 -13.53 9.93 -9.43
N THR A 375 -13.18 8.86 -10.14
CA THR A 375 -12.18 8.88 -11.22
C THR A 375 -12.79 8.87 -12.62
N MET A 376 -14.03 8.37 -12.78
CA MET A 376 -14.67 8.19 -14.08
C MET A 376 -15.96 9.01 -14.27
N SER A 377 -16.67 9.35 -13.19
CA SER A 377 -17.94 10.06 -13.29
C SER A 377 -17.77 11.58 -13.18
N GLN A 378 -18.55 12.31 -13.98
CA GLN A 378 -18.63 13.78 -13.86
C GLN A 378 -19.20 14.17 -12.49
N PRO A 379 -18.76 15.30 -11.89
CA PRO A 379 -19.17 15.70 -10.55
C PRO A 379 -20.70 15.75 -10.36
N GLU A 380 -21.45 16.19 -11.36
CA GLU A 380 -22.91 16.26 -11.32
C GLU A 380 -23.55 14.87 -11.27
N GLN A 381 -23.13 13.95 -12.15
CA GLN A 381 -23.64 12.58 -12.19
C GLN A 381 -23.29 11.79 -10.93
N ARG A 382 -22.07 11.99 -10.40
CA ARG A 382 -21.60 11.43 -9.14
C ARG A 382 -22.46 11.86 -7.96
N GLN A 383 -22.77 13.17 -7.89
CA GLN A 383 -23.58 13.71 -6.81
C GLN A 383 -25.03 13.21 -6.88
N GLU A 384 -25.62 13.11 -8.07
CA GLU A 384 -26.94 12.49 -8.24
C GLU A 384 -26.94 11.03 -7.80
N PHE A 385 -25.96 10.24 -8.23
CA PHE A 385 -25.85 8.84 -7.83
C PHE A 385 -25.75 8.65 -6.32
N PHE A 386 -24.95 9.48 -5.63
CA PHE A 386 -24.85 9.41 -4.16
C PHE A 386 -26.16 9.78 -3.46
N ASN A 387 -26.92 10.75 -3.99
CA ASN A 387 -28.23 11.07 -3.47
C ASN A 387 -29.22 9.91 -3.66
N ASP A 388 -29.26 9.33 -4.86
CA ASP A 388 -30.12 8.19 -5.19
C ASP A 388 -29.79 6.97 -4.31
N LEU A 389 -28.50 6.70 -4.05
CA LEU A 389 -28.06 5.63 -3.17
C LEU A 389 -28.48 5.85 -1.71
N ILE A 390 -28.33 7.08 -1.19
CA ILE A 390 -28.78 7.43 0.16
C ILE A 390 -30.30 7.29 0.27
N GLU A 391 -31.04 7.79 -0.71
CA GLU A 391 -32.50 7.69 -0.75
C GLU A 391 -32.97 6.23 -0.77
N LEU A 392 -32.28 5.36 -1.53
CA LEU A 392 -32.56 3.93 -1.57
C LEU A 392 -32.33 3.26 -0.20
N ILE A 393 -31.25 3.61 0.49
CA ILE A 393 -30.91 3.10 1.83
C ILE A 393 -31.93 3.59 2.88
N GLU A 394 -32.44 4.82 2.75
CA GLU A 394 -33.44 5.38 3.67
C GLU A 394 -34.85 4.82 3.45
N LYS A 395 -35.21 4.50 2.20
CA LYS A 395 -36.54 3.99 1.86
C LYS A 395 -36.73 2.49 2.10
N LYS A 396 -35.65 1.70 2.03
CA LYS A 396 -35.72 0.22 2.10
C LYS A 396 -35.05 -0.32 3.36
N ASP A 397 -35.86 -0.65 4.37
CA ASP A 397 -35.40 -1.19 5.66
C ASP A 397 -34.75 -2.59 5.59
N ASN A 398 -34.95 -3.31 4.49
CA ASN A 398 -34.40 -4.63 4.21
C ASN A 398 -33.18 -4.60 3.28
N LEU A 399 -32.65 -3.41 2.93
CA LEU A 399 -31.51 -3.27 2.03
C LEU A 399 -30.16 -3.37 2.77
N ILE A 400 -29.24 -4.13 2.20
CA ILE A 400 -27.84 -4.27 2.63
C ILE A 400 -26.97 -3.85 1.46
N VAL A 401 -26.16 -2.81 1.65
CA VAL A 401 -25.25 -2.27 0.64
C VAL A 401 -23.80 -2.52 1.09
N LEU A 402 -23.02 -3.16 0.23
CA LEU A 402 -21.58 -3.35 0.40
C LEU A 402 -20.84 -2.51 -0.62
N ILE A 403 -19.93 -1.68 -0.14
CA ILE A 403 -19.07 -0.84 -0.96
C ILE A 403 -17.64 -1.35 -0.81
N ALA A 404 -17.05 -1.85 -1.89
CA ALA A 404 -15.63 -2.18 -1.93
C ALA A 404 -14.87 -1.06 -2.65
N MET A 405 -13.85 -0.50 -1.98
CA MET A 405 -13.03 0.54 -2.58
C MET A 405 -11.57 0.51 -2.15
N ARG A 406 -10.75 1.19 -2.92
CA ARG A 406 -9.36 1.49 -2.58
C ARG A 406 -9.23 2.40 -1.35
N SER A 407 -8.28 2.09 -0.46
CA SER A 407 -8.11 2.79 0.82
C SER A 407 -7.67 4.25 0.68
N ASP A 408 -6.92 4.58 -0.38
CA ASP A 408 -6.46 5.92 -0.76
C ASP A 408 -7.61 6.86 -1.18
N PHE A 409 -8.72 6.31 -1.69
CA PHE A 409 -9.91 7.09 -2.06
C PHE A 409 -10.83 7.41 -0.87
N ARG A 410 -10.51 6.91 0.33
CA ARG A 410 -11.30 7.18 1.53
C ARG A 410 -11.39 8.68 1.86
N GLY A 411 -10.31 9.43 1.63
CA GLY A 411 -10.29 10.88 1.87
C GLY A 411 -11.33 11.62 1.03
N TRP A 412 -11.59 11.14 -0.18
CA TRP A 412 -12.48 11.78 -1.15
C TRP A 412 -13.97 11.66 -0.74
N LEU A 413 -14.32 10.65 0.07
CA LEU A 413 -15.66 10.56 0.66
C LEU A 413 -15.97 11.73 1.60
N GLN A 414 -14.97 12.41 2.17
CA GLN A 414 -15.19 13.54 3.08
C GLN A 414 -15.88 14.73 2.39
N GLU A 415 -15.77 14.85 1.07
CA GLU A 415 -16.49 15.84 0.26
C GLU A 415 -18.02 15.60 0.25
N TYR A 416 -18.48 14.44 0.74
CA TYR A 416 -19.89 14.03 0.75
C TYR A 416 -20.37 13.68 2.17
N PRO A 417 -20.57 14.67 3.06
CA PRO A 417 -20.86 14.44 4.48
C PRO A 417 -22.09 13.57 4.75
N LYS A 418 -23.15 13.69 3.93
CA LYS A 418 -24.37 12.89 4.05
C LYS A 418 -24.12 11.40 3.84
N LEU A 419 -23.25 11.05 2.90
CA LEU A 419 -22.88 9.66 2.64
C LEU A 419 -21.98 9.15 3.78
N VAL A 420 -21.04 9.97 4.25
CA VAL A 420 -20.16 9.63 5.39
C VAL A 420 -20.93 9.40 6.68
N GLU A 421 -21.97 10.21 6.95
CA GLU A 421 -22.84 10.05 8.12
C GLU A 421 -23.57 8.70 8.11
N LYS A 422 -23.97 8.22 6.92
CA LYS A 422 -24.60 6.90 6.74
C LYS A 422 -23.62 5.74 6.81
N ILE A 423 -22.35 5.94 6.43
CA ILE A 423 -21.26 4.96 6.56
C ILE A 423 -20.77 4.83 8.02
N ASN A 424 -21.58 5.25 9.01
CA ASN A 424 -21.24 5.15 10.42
C ASN A 424 -20.85 3.72 10.78
N ARG A 425 -19.66 3.59 11.41
CA ARG A 425 -18.87 2.37 11.58
C ARG A 425 -19.73 1.10 11.62
N PRO A 426 -19.47 0.17 10.68
CA PRO A 426 -18.15 -0.46 10.76
C PRO A 426 -17.45 -0.77 9.43
N LEU A 427 -16.18 -0.36 9.40
CA LEU A 427 -15.19 -0.57 8.34
C LEU A 427 -14.60 -1.98 8.41
N ILE A 428 -14.24 -2.57 7.26
CA ILE A 428 -13.34 -3.72 7.16
C ILE A 428 -12.15 -3.34 6.27
N ASN A 429 -10.95 -3.44 6.84
CA ASN A 429 -9.70 -3.28 6.10
C ASN A 429 -9.21 -4.66 5.64
N VAL A 430 -9.02 -4.80 4.33
CA VAL A 430 -8.41 -5.95 3.68
C VAL A 430 -6.90 -5.71 3.63
N GLU A 431 -6.23 -6.17 4.68
CA GLU A 431 -4.78 -6.16 4.83
C GLU A 431 -4.11 -7.22 3.92
N HIS A 432 -2.78 -7.20 3.83
CA HIS A 432 -2.03 -8.24 3.11
C HIS A 432 -2.23 -9.62 3.76
N LEU A 433 -2.11 -10.69 2.96
CA LEU A 433 -2.18 -12.06 3.50
C LEU A 433 -0.96 -12.29 4.40
N ASN A 434 -1.15 -12.88 5.57
CA ASN A 434 -0.03 -13.38 6.37
C ASN A 434 0.53 -14.70 5.81
N ARG A 435 1.70 -15.16 6.28
CA ARG A 435 2.33 -16.41 5.79
C ARG A 435 1.39 -17.61 5.71
N GLN A 436 0.59 -17.84 6.74
CA GLN A 436 -0.35 -18.97 6.77
C GLN A 436 -1.43 -18.79 5.70
N GLU A 437 -1.98 -17.58 5.58
CA GLU A 437 -2.99 -17.24 4.58
C GLU A 437 -2.44 -17.35 3.15
N ILE A 438 -1.18 -16.98 2.91
CA ILE A 438 -0.49 -17.17 1.63
C ILE A 438 -0.32 -18.66 1.34
N GLU A 439 0.15 -19.45 2.32
CA GLU A 439 0.30 -20.90 2.18
C GLU A 439 -1.03 -21.56 1.81
N GLU A 440 -2.12 -21.18 2.49
CA GLU A 440 -3.45 -21.69 2.21
C GLU A 440 -3.94 -21.30 0.80
N ALA A 441 -3.68 -20.07 0.36
CA ALA A 441 -4.03 -19.59 -0.99
C ALA A 441 -3.22 -20.28 -2.11
N ILE A 442 -2.07 -20.86 -1.78
CA ILE A 442 -1.22 -21.63 -2.73
C ILE A 442 -1.60 -23.11 -2.71
N ALA A 443 -1.62 -23.74 -1.53
CA ALA A 443 -1.67 -25.19 -1.37
C ALA A 443 -3.08 -25.78 -1.53
N LYS A 444 -4.08 -25.21 -0.86
CA LYS A 444 -5.45 -25.77 -0.84
C LYS A 444 -6.09 -25.85 -2.24
N PRO A 445 -5.96 -24.84 -3.13
CA PRO A 445 -6.46 -24.96 -4.50
C PRO A 445 -5.82 -26.13 -5.28
N ALA A 446 -4.52 -26.38 -5.06
CA ALA A 446 -3.80 -27.45 -5.73
C ALA A 446 -4.21 -28.82 -5.19
N GLU A 447 -4.39 -28.94 -3.88
CA GLU A 447 -4.87 -30.17 -3.22
C GLU A 447 -6.26 -30.60 -3.73
N LEU A 448 -7.17 -29.64 -3.92
CA LEU A 448 -8.53 -29.89 -4.44
C LEU A 448 -8.55 -30.53 -5.84
N VAL A 449 -7.51 -30.28 -6.65
CA VAL A 449 -7.38 -30.86 -7.99
C VAL A 449 -6.35 -32.00 -8.07
N GLY A 450 -5.77 -32.39 -6.93
CA GLY A 450 -4.74 -33.44 -6.86
C GLY A 450 -3.38 -33.03 -7.45
N LEU A 451 -3.06 -31.74 -7.47
CA LEU A 451 -1.78 -31.18 -7.90
C LEU A 451 -0.84 -31.02 -6.70
N GLY A 452 0.33 -31.64 -6.75
CA GLY A 452 1.36 -31.48 -5.73
C GLY A 452 2.17 -30.19 -5.93
N ILE A 453 2.75 -29.67 -4.84
CA ILE A 453 3.68 -28.54 -4.89
C ILE A 453 4.95 -28.93 -4.14
N GLU A 454 6.11 -28.79 -4.77
CA GLU A 454 7.38 -29.04 -4.12
C GLU A 454 7.55 -28.15 -2.86
N GLY A 455 7.98 -28.75 -1.75
CA GLY A 455 8.10 -28.02 -0.47
C GLY A 455 9.02 -26.79 -0.55
N ARG A 456 10.12 -26.86 -1.31
CA ARG A 456 11.03 -25.73 -1.52
C ARG A 456 10.42 -24.62 -2.37
N LEU A 457 9.69 -24.98 -3.44
CA LEU A 457 8.92 -24.03 -4.25
C LEU A 457 7.89 -23.29 -3.39
N LYS A 458 7.15 -24.04 -2.56
CA LYS A 458 6.14 -23.45 -1.67
C LYS A 458 6.75 -22.40 -0.74
N GLN A 459 7.90 -22.68 -0.13
CA GLN A 459 8.59 -21.71 0.72
C GLN A 459 9.10 -20.49 -0.06
N GLN A 460 9.64 -20.70 -1.26
CA GLN A 460 10.09 -19.60 -2.11
C GLN A 460 8.93 -18.67 -2.52
N LEU A 461 7.80 -19.24 -2.95
CA LEU A 461 6.60 -18.47 -3.29
C LEU A 461 6.04 -17.67 -2.12
N ILE A 462 6.11 -18.22 -0.89
CA ILE A 462 5.67 -17.49 0.32
C ILE A 462 6.59 -16.30 0.59
N ASN A 463 7.91 -16.50 0.56
CA ASN A 463 8.87 -15.42 0.80
C ASN A 463 8.74 -14.30 -0.25
N ASP A 464 8.63 -14.67 -1.53
CA ASP A 464 8.54 -13.71 -2.65
C ASP A 464 7.23 -12.89 -2.63
N VAL A 465 6.21 -13.31 -1.88
CA VAL A 465 4.92 -12.59 -1.71
C VAL A 465 4.89 -11.78 -0.43
N GLU A 466 5.49 -12.30 0.65
CA GLU A 466 5.51 -11.66 1.98
C GLU A 466 6.23 -10.30 1.93
N ASP A 467 7.31 -10.21 1.17
CA ASP A 467 8.11 -8.98 1.05
C ASP A 467 7.42 -7.90 0.18
N TYR A 468 6.30 -8.22 -0.49
CA TYR A 468 5.73 -7.38 -1.55
C TYR A 468 4.22 -7.12 -1.41
N PRO A 469 3.80 -5.98 -0.85
CA PRO A 469 2.39 -5.60 -0.74
C PRO A 469 1.74 -5.35 -2.11
N GLY A 470 0.74 -6.16 -2.48
CA GLY A 470 -0.02 -6.04 -3.75
C GLY A 470 0.22 -7.17 -4.76
N SER A 471 1.05 -8.15 -4.41
CA SER A 471 1.51 -9.24 -5.26
C SER A 471 0.54 -10.41 -5.46
N LEU A 472 -0.66 -10.42 -4.83
CA LEU A 472 -1.59 -11.56 -4.94
C LEU A 472 -2.02 -11.89 -6.39
N PRO A 473 -2.31 -10.91 -7.26
CA PRO A 473 -2.63 -11.18 -8.66
C PRO A 473 -1.41 -11.75 -9.41
N LEU A 474 -0.20 -11.27 -9.10
CA LEU A 474 1.05 -11.79 -9.66
C LEU A 474 1.34 -13.22 -9.18
N LEU A 475 1.07 -13.53 -7.92
CA LEU A 475 1.14 -14.87 -7.37
C LEU A 475 0.18 -15.81 -8.13
N GLN A 476 -1.09 -15.43 -8.28
CA GLN A 476 -2.08 -16.23 -9.01
C GLN A 476 -1.72 -16.41 -10.49
N TYR A 477 -1.16 -15.38 -11.12
CA TYR A 477 -0.61 -15.44 -12.48
C TYR A 477 0.54 -16.45 -12.57
N THR A 478 1.52 -16.33 -11.68
CA THR A 478 2.71 -17.18 -11.67
C THR A 478 2.35 -18.65 -11.41
N LEU A 479 1.43 -18.92 -10.48
CA LEU A 479 0.91 -20.26 -10.22
C LEU A 479 0.17 -20.85 -11.42
N THR A 480 -0.57 -20.02 -12.17
CA THR A 480 -1.23 -20.43 -13.42
C THR A 480 -0.21 -20.80 -14.50
N GLU A 481 0.86 -20.02 -14.66
CA GLU A 481 1.92 -20.32 -15.64
C GLU A 481 2.74 -21.57 -15.24
N LEU A 482 3.06 -21.72 -13.95
CA LEU A 482 3.66 -22.93 -13.42
C LEU A 482 2.81 -24.17 -13.71
N TRP A 483 1.50 -24.07 -13.49
CA TRP A 483 0.57 -25.14 -13.82
C TRP A 483 0.54 -25.44 -15.31
N LYS A 484 0.49 -24.43 -16.19
CA LYS A 484 0.51 -24.62 -17.65
C LYS A 484 1.75 -25.39 -18.11
N GLN A 485 2.93 -25.03 -17.59
CA GLN A 485 4.19 -25.70 -17.94
C GLN A 485 4.31 -27.09 -17.33
N SER A 486 3.67 -27.31 -16.18
CA SER A 486 3.68 -28.58 -15.46
C SER A 486 2.47 -29.46 -15.76
N ARG A 487 1.70 -29.20 -16.84
CA ARG A 487 0.46 -29.94 -17.16
C ARG A 487 0.63 -31.47 -17.26
N GLN A 488 1.80 -31.93 -17.69
CA GLN A 488 2.11 -33.36 -17.79
C GLN A 488 2.68 -33.95 -16.49
N GLN A 489 2.97 -33.12 -15.50
CA GLN A 489 3.61 -33.47 -14.24
C GLN A 489 2.59 -33.33 -13.11
N LYS A 490 2.56 -34.28 -12.17
CA LYS A 490 1.65 -34.21 -11.01
C LYS A 490 2.10 -33.19 -9.94
N PHE A 491 3.19 -32.45 -10.19
CA PHE A 491 3.82 -31.55 -9.22
C PHE A 491 4.29 -30.26 -9.88
N LEU A 492 4.20 -29.16 -9.13
CA LEU A 492 4.89 -27.90 -9.44
C LEU A 492 6.30 -27.91 -8.83
N TYR A 493 7.31 -27.56 -9.62
CA TYR A 493 8.73 -27.61 -9.22
C TYR A 493 9.38 -26.24 -9.12
N LEU A 494 10.35 -26.11 -8.21
CA LEU A 494 11.15 -24.90 -8.02
C LEU A 494 11.98 -24.57 -9.26
N GLU A 495 12.47 -25.58 -9.97
CA GLU A 495 13.26 -25.37 -11.20
C GLU A 495 12.45 -24.63 -12.27
N THR A 496 11.20 -25.05 -12.52
CA THR A 496 10.29 -24.39 -13.45
C THR A 496 10.03 -22.93 -13.05
N TYR A 497 9.88 -22.68 -11.74
CA TYR A 497 9.70 -21.34 -11.20
C TYR A 497 10.92 -20.44 -11.41
N GLN A 498 12.12 -20.97 -11.23
CA GLN A 498 13.37 -20.24 -11.49
C GLN A 498 13.55 -19.95 -12.98
N GLN A 499 13.19 -20.88 -13.87
CA GLN A 499 13.22 -20.67 -15.33
C GLN A 499 12.21 -19.61 -15.81
N LEU A 500 11.12 -19.45 -15.06
CA LEU A 500 10.13 -18.40 -15.27
C LEU A 500 10.60 -17.02 -14.78
N GLY A 501 11.66 -16.96 -13.96
CA GLY A 501 12.19 -15.71 -13.41
C GLY A 501 11.49 -15.24 -12.14
N GLY A 502 10.85 -16.16 -11.40
CA GLY A 502 10.11 -15.82 -10.19
C GLY A 502 8.78 -15.08 -10.45
N ILE A 503 8.18 -14.50 -9.41
CA ILE A 503 6.89 -13.79 -9.51
C ILE A 503 6.94 -12.59 -10.46
N GLU A 504 8.01 -11.79 -10.41
CA GLU A 504 8.16 -10.60 -11.27
C GLU A 504 8.52 -10.97 -12.71
N GLY A 505 9.50 -11.86 -12.89
CA GLY A 505 10.01 -12.23 -14.22
C GLY A 505 8.98 -12.97 -15.09
N THR A 506 7.99 -13.65 -14.48
CA THR A 506 6.97 -14.38 -15.25
C THR A 506 6.10 -13.44 -16.07
N LEU A 507 5.60 -12.35 -15.46
CA LEU A 507 4.76 -11.36 -16.16
C LEU A 507 5.59 -10.57 -17.18
N GLU A 508 6.79 -10.15 -16.80
CA GLU A 508 7.69 -9.38 -17.66
C GLU A 508 8.06 -10.17 -18.93
N LYS A 509 8.42 -11.45 -18.78
CA LYS A 509 8.78 -12.32 -19.91
C LYS A 509 7.64 -12.48 -20.89
N ARG A 510 6.39 -12.61 -20.41
CA ARG A 510 5.21 -12.69 -21.27
C ARG A 510 4.94 -11.36 -21.97
N ALA A 511 4.95 -10.25 -21.24
CA ALA A 511 4.70 -8.93 -21.80
C ALA A 511 5.75 -8.57 -22.88
N ASN A 512 7.02 -8.90 -22.63
CA ASN A 512 8.11 -8.76 -23.59
C ASN A 512 7.88 -9.64 -24.83
N GLN A 513 7.55 -10.93 -24.68
CA GLN A 513 7.26 -11.81 -25.82
C GLN A 513 6.12 -11.29 -26.71
N VAL A 514 5.03 -10.81 -26.10
CA VAL A 514 3.89 -10.26 -26.86
C VAL A 514 4.32 -8.99 -27.59
N PHE A 515 4.99 -8.07 -26.90
CA PHE A 515 5.47 -6.81 -27.49
C PHE A 515 6.49 -7.04 -28.61
N ASP A 516 7.44 -7.96 -28.41
CA ASP A 516 8.49 -8.28 -29.39
C ASP A 516 7.93 -9.02 -30.62
N SER A 517 6.73 -9.61 -30.51
CA SER A 517 6.01 -10.23 -31.65
C SER A 517 5.25 -9.22 -32.53
N LEU A 518 5.23 -7.94 -32.17
CA LEU A 518 4.59 -6.86 -32.95
C LEU A 518 5.56 -6.31 -34.00
N SER A 519 5.03 -5.81 -35.12
CA SER A 519 5.84 -5.06 -36.10
C SER A 519 6.35 -3.74 -35.48
N PRO A 520 7.43 -3.12 -35.99
CA PRO A 520 7.95 -1.87 -35.43
C PRO A 520 6.91 -0.75 -35.31
N GLU A 521 6.01 -0.64 -36.29
CA GLU A 521 4.90 0.33 -36.30
C GLU A 521 3.85 0.00 -35.21
N ALA A 522 3.51 -1.29 -35.08
CA ALA A 522 2.61 -1.77 -34.02
C ALA A 522 3.22 -1.69 -32.62
N GLN A 523 4.55 -1.75 -32.48
CA GLN A 523 5.27 -1.54 -31.22
C GLN A 523 5.17 -0.08 -30.75
N ASN A 524 5.25 0.88 -31.68
CA ASN A 524 5.08 2.30 -31.34
C ASN A 524 3.64 2.57 -30.85
N VAL A 525 2.64 2.01 -31.55
CA VAL A 525 1.24 2.07 -31.13
C VAL A 525 1.03 1.39 -29.77
N ALA A 526 1.58 0.19 -29.56
CA ALA A 526 1.47 -0.51 -28.28
C ALA A 526 2.12 0.28 -27.14
N ARG A 527 3.29 0.88 -27.36
CA ARG A 527 3.94 1.77 -26.39
C ARG A 527 3.03 2.93 -26.01
N ARG A 528 2.46 3.63 -27.01
CA ARG A 528 1.50 4.72 -26.77
C ARG A 528 0.31 4.22 -25.97
N LEU A 529 -0.29 3.10 -26.35
CA LEU A 529 -1.45 2.53 -25.64
C LEU A 529 -1.14 2.30 -24.16
N PHE A 530 -0.01 1.70 -23.80
CA PHE A 530 0.30 1.46 -22.39
C PHE A 530 0.61 2.76 -21.60
N LEU A 531 1.20 3.76 -22.24
CA LEU A 531 1.40 5.08 -21.63
C LEU A 531 0.06 5.78 -21.39
N GLU A 532 -0.85 5.76 -22.37
CA GLU A 532 -2.17 6.37 -22.27
C GLU A 532 -3.07 5.69 -21.24
N LEU A 533 -2.92 4.38 -21.07
CA LEU A 533 -3.61 3.59 -20.05
C LEU A 533 -2.94 3.66 -18.66
N THR A 534 -1.95 4.52 -18.47
CA THR A 534 -1.26 4.73 -17.19
C THR A 534 -1.57 6.13 -16.64
N GLN A 535 -2.09 6.21 -15.43
CA GLN A 535 -2.25 7.44 -14.67
C GLN A 535 -1.11 7.60 -13.68
N VAL A 536 -0.26 8.60 -13.92
CA VAL A 536 0.79 9.01 -12.99
C VAL A 536 0.13 9.61 -11.73
N GLY A 537 0.34 8.97 -10.58
CA GLY A 537 -0.24 9.36 -9.28
C GLY A 537 0.81 9.95 -8.33
N GLU A 538 0.36 10.66 -7.28
CA GLU A 538 1.25 11.29 -6.27
C GLU A 538 1.97 10.27 -5.35
N THR A 539 1.50 9.01 -5.31
CA THR A 539 2.03 7.96 -4.41
C THR A 539 2.21 6.60 -5.08
N LEU A 540 1.26 6.18 -5.93
CA LEU A 540 1.32 4.96 -6.75
C LEU A 540 0.68 5.25 -8.10
N ASP A 541 1.29 4.76 -9.18
CA ASP A 541 0.69 4.85 -10.51
C ASP A 541 -0.53 3.93 -10.61
N THR A 542 -1.60 4.43 -11.19
CA THR A 542 -2.86 3.71 -11.36
C THR A 542 -3.14 3.49 -12.83
N ARG A 543 -4.05 2.56 -13.14
CA ARG A 543 -4.52 2.40 -14.53
C ARG A 543 -5.48 3.54 -14.91
N ARG A 544 -5.44 3.96 -16.18
CA ARG A 544 -6.39 4.87 -16.84
C ARG A 544 -7.14 4.09 -17.91
N ARG A 545 -8.43 4.34 -18.05
CA ARG A 545 -9.23 3.85 -19.19
C ARG A 545 -9.30 4.92 -20.27
N VAL A 546 -9.18 4.52 -21.53
CA VAL A 546 -9.18 5.44 -22.67
C VAL A 546 -10.05 4.89 -23.79
N ARG A 547 -10.77 5.77 -24.50
CA ARG A 547 -11.58 5.38 -25.65
C ARG A 547 -10.71 5.26 -26.89
N LEU A 548 -10.91 4.21 -27.68
CA LEU A 548 -10.11 3.95 -28.88
C LEU A 548 -10.22 5.11 -29.89
N GLY A 549 -11.41 5.69 -30.04
CA GLY A 549 -11.66 6.84 -30.90
C GLY A 549 -10.94 8.13 -30.47
N GLU A 550 -10.67 8.31 -29.18
CA GLU A 550 -9.92 9.46 -28.66
C GLU A 550 -8.43 9.39 -29.02
N LEU A 551 -7.91 8.19 -29.27
CA LEU A 551 -6.50 7.97 -29.59
C LEU A 551 -6.18 8.24 -31.07
N VAL A 552 -7.18 8.42 -31.91
CA VAL A 552 -6.99 8.66 -33.35
C VAL A 552 -6.33 10.02 -33.60
N ASN A 553 -5.29 10.03 -34.43
CA ASN A 553 -4.60 11.25 -34.83
C ASN A 553 -3.97 11.14 -36.23
N SER A 554 -3.15 12.12 -36.59
CA SER A 554 -2.47 12.16 -37.90
C SER A 554 -1.46 11.02 -38.15
N HIS A 555 -0.99 10.33 -37.11
CA HIS A 555 0.03 9.27 -37.19
C HIS A 555 -0.52 7.86 -36.99
N HIS A 556 -1.62 7.70 -36.23
CA HIS A 556 -2.23 6.42 -35.90
C HIS A 556 -3.70 6.39 -36.34
N SER A 557 -3.99 5.57 -37.35
CA SER A 557 -5.35 5.35 -37.83
C SER A 557 -6.15 4.46 -36.87
N LEU A 558 -7.48 4.60 -36.89
CA LEU A 558 -8.39 3.77 -36.10
C LEU A 558 -8.22 2.28 -36.42
N GLU A 559 -7.98 1.92 -37.69
CA GLU A 559 -7.75 0.53 -38.12
C GLU A 559 -6.50 -0.09 -37.47
N LEU A 560 -5.40 0.68 -37.37
CA LEU A 560 -4.15 0.21 -36.76
C LEU A 560 -4.28 0.11 -35.24
N LEU A 561 -4.89 1.11 -34.60
CA LEU A 561 -5.18 1.12 -33.16
C LEU A 561 -6.08 -0.07 -32.78
N ASP A 562 -7.09 -0.35 -33.61
CA ASP A 562 -7.98 -1.49 -33.40
C ASP A 562 -7.24 -2.82 -33.53
N ALA A 563 -6.47 -3.02 -34.61
CA ALA A 563 -5.71 -4.26 -34.83
C ALA A 563 -4.70 -4.55 -33.70
N VAL A 564 -3.96 -3.53 -33.24
CA VAL A 564 -2.97 -3.68 -32.16
C VAL A 564 -3.67 -3.96 -30.83
N SER A 565 -4.74 -3.23 -30.51
CA SER A 565 -5.46 -3.46 -29.26
C SER A 565 -6.20 -4.80 -29.24
N GLN A 566 -6.72 -5.31 -30.36
CA GLN A 566 -7.28 -6.68 -30.45
C GLN A 566 -6.19 -7.73 -30.14
N LYS A 567 -4.98 -7.56 -30.69
CA LYS A 567 -3.87 -8.50 -30.45
C LYS A 567 -3.42 -8.48 -28.99
N LEU A 568 -3.35 -7.31 -28.36
CA LEU A 568 -3.01 -7.15 -26.94
C LEU A 568 -4.10 -7.67 -25.99
N ALA A 569 -5.37 -7.61 -26.41
CA ALA A 569 -6.53 -8.04 -25.63
C ALA A 569 -6.96 -9.50 -25.86
N SER A 570 -6.36 -10.18 -26.84
CA SER A 570 -6.67 -11.57 -27.16
C SER A 570 -6.59 -12.48 -25.91
N SER A 571 -7.39 -13.55 -25.91
CA SER A 571 -7.50 -14.50 -24.80
C SER A 571 -6.17 -15.10 -24.36
N ASP A 572 -5.21 -15.16 -25.29
CA ASP A 572 -3.88 -15.71 -25.09
C ASP A 572 -2.89 -14.67 -24.53
N ASN A 573 -3.05 -13.38 -24.85
CA ASN A 573 -2.09 -12.33 -24.49
C ASN A 573 -2.49 -11.55 -23.24
N ARG A 574 -3.78 -11.20 -23.09
CA ARG A 574 -4.38 -10.53 -21.92
C ARG A 574 -3.48 -9.46 -21.26
N LEU A 575 -2.99 -8.51 -22.04
CA LEU A 575 -2.26 -7.36 -21.49
C LEU A 575 -3.17 -6.14 -21.27
N ILE A 576 -4.19 -5.99 -22.13
CA ILE A 576 -5.24 -4.97 -21.99
C ILE A 576 -6.63 -5.62 -22.08
N THR A 577 -7.65 -4.99 -21.51
CA THR A 577 -9.04 -5.37 -21.70
C THR A 577 -9.72 -4.43 -22.68
N ARG A 578 -10.69 -4.97 -23.41
CA ARG A 578 -11.55 -4.25 -24.34
C ARG A 578 -12.99 -4.42 -23.89
N SER A 579 -13.68 -3.33 -23.62
CA SER A 579 -15.11 -3.33 -23.30
C SER A 579 -15.87 -2.47 -24.29
N ASN A 580 -16.96 -3.00 -24.83
CA ASN A 580 -17.89 -2.24 -25.65
C ASN A 580 -18.90 -1.56 -24.71
N GLN A 581 -19.17 -0.28 -24.93
CA GLN A 581 -20.22 0.43 -24.19
C GLN A 581 -21.58 0.13 -24.83
N GLU A 582 -22.58 -0.25 -24.04
CA GLU A 582 -23.95 -0.34 -24.54
C GLU A 582 -24.41 1.10 -24.86
N ASN A 583 -24.64 1.38 -26.15
CA ASN A 583 -24.96 2.68 -26.78
C ASN A 583 -23.80 3.51 -27.38
N SER A 584 -22.57 2.97 -27.47
CA SER A 584 -21.46 3.59 -28.23
C SER A 584 -20.83 2.59 -29.19
N GLU A 585 -20.51 3.00 -30.43
CA GLU A 585 -19.68 2.20 -31.35
C GLU A 585 -18.19 2.21 -30.94
N ASP A 586 -17.80 3.01 -29.94
CA ASP A 586 -16.41 3.18 -29.51
C ASP A 586 -15.99 2.16 -28.43
N VAL A 587 -14.75 1.69 -28.52
CA VAL A 587 -14.20 0.63 -27.67
C VAL A 587 -13.40 1.26 -26.54
N VAL A 588 -13.69 0.89 -25.28
CA VAL A 588 -12.90 1.33 -24.12
C VAL A 588 -11.78 0.35 -23.85
N LEU A 589 -10.56 0.88 -23.71
CA LEU A 589 -9.35 0.16 -23.36
C LEU A 589 -9.00 0.35 -21.88
N ASP A 590 -8.48 -0.69 -21.25
CA ASP A 590 -7.93 -0.65 -19.88
C ASP A 590 -6.74 -1.62 -19.78
N VAL A 591 -5.79 -1.40 -18.87
CA VAL A 591 -4.76 -2.39 -18.56
C VAL A 591 -5.41 -3.53 -17.77
N VAL A 592 -5.08 -4.79 -18.11
CA VAL A 592 -5.64 -5.96 -17.40
C VAL A 592 -5.34 -5.90 -15.92
N HIS A 593 -4.16 -5.39 -15.54
CA HIS A 593 -3.79 -5.21 -14.15
C HIS A 593 -2.71 -4.14 -13.95
N GLU A 594 -2.77 -3.37 -12.86
CA GLU A 594 -1.74 -2.39 -12.47
C GLU A 594 -0.35 -3.02 -12.23
N ALA A 595 -0.28 -4.34 -12.11
CA ALA A 595 0.98 -5.05 -11.96
C ALA A 595 1.85 -4.94 -13.22
N LEU A 596 1.24 -4.76 -14.40
CA LEU A 596 1.98 -4.45 -15.63
C LEU A 596 2.63 -3.06 -15.54
N ILE A 597 1.97 -2.09 -14.91
CA ILE A 597 2.47 -0.72 -14.75
C ILE A 597 3.68 -0.68 -13.79
N GLY A 598 3.61 -1.48 -12.72
CA GLY A 598 4.67 -1.54 -11.70
C GLY A 598 5.85 -2.44 -12.04
N HIS A 599 5.64 -3.57 -12.73
CA HIS A 599 6.64 -4.64 -12.84
C HIS A 599 7.04 -5.00 -14.28
N TRP A 600 6.43 -4.41 -15.31
CA TRP A 600 6.94 -4.59 -16.67
C TRP A 600 8.07 -3.60 -16.95
N GLY A 601 9.31 -4.08 -16.94
CA GLY A 601 10.51 -3.24 -17.07
C GLY A 601 10.46 -2.22 -18.23
N LYS A 602 9.97 -2.63 -19.40
CA LYS A 602 9.81 -1.72 -20.56
C LYS A 602 8.81 -0.59 -20.29
N LEU A 603 7.68 -0.89 -19.66
CA LEU A 603 6.66 0.13 -19.35
C LEU A 603 7.13 1.07 -18.24
N VAL A 604 7.85 0.55 -17.25
CA VAL A 604 8.49 1.37 -16.21
C VAL A 604 9.50 2.35 -16.84
N GLU A 605 10.34 1.87 -17.77
CA GLU A 605 11.29 2.69 -18.51
C GLU A 605 10.59 3.75 -19.38
N TRP A 606 9.56 3.36 -20.15
CA TRP A 606 8.81 4.32 -20.97
C TRP A 606 8.13 5.38 -20.11
N LYS A 607 7.53 4.99 -19.00
CA LYS A 607 6.91 5.92 -18.06
C LYS A 607 7.94 6.91 -17.53
N GLN A 608 9.09 6.45 -17.04
CA GLN A 608 10.17 7.34 -16.58
C GLN A 608 10.64 8.30 -17.68
N THR A 609 10.74 7.81 -18.92
CA THR A 609 11.18 8.60 -20.08
C THR A 609 10.16 9.65 -20.50
N TYR A 610 8.86 9.33 -20.46
CA TYR A 610 7.79 10.17 -21.05
C TYR A 610 6.88 10.85 -20.02
N THR A 611 7.20 10.79 -18.72
CA THR A 611 6.35 11.39 -17.65
C THR A 611 6.08 12.88 -17.88
N GLU A 612 7.11 13.67 -18.21
CA GLU A 612 6.96 15.11 -18.46
C GLU A 612 6.10 15.39 -19.70
N ALA A 613 6.30 14.61 -20.76
CA ALA A 613 5.52 14.70 -22.00
C ALA A 613 4.03 14.40 -21.74
N MET A 614 3.71 13.34 -21.00
CA MET A 614 2.33 12.97 -20.65
C MET A 614 1.62 14.08 -19.85
N VAL A 615 2.32 14.84 -19.02
CA VAL A 615 1.71 15.97 -18.27
C VAL A 615 1.36 17.13 -19.20
N VAL A 616 2.24 17.46 -20.16
CA VAL A 616 2.00 18.54 -21.13
C VAL A 616 0.89 18.15 -22.11
N GLU A 617 0.91 16.91 -22.61
CA GLU A 617 -0.10 16.31 -23.47
C GLU A 617 -1.50 16.44 -22.86
N ARG A 618 -1.71 15.95 -21.63
CA ARG A 618 -2.99 16.05 -20.92
C ARG A 618 -3.52 17.49 -20.80
N LYS A 619 -2.64 18.45 -20.55
CA LYS A 619 -3.02 19.88 -20.48
C LYS A 619 -3.48 20.42 -21.83
N LEU A 620 -2.83 20.00 -22.92
CA LEU A 620 -3.18 20.41 -24.27
C LEU A 620 -4.50 19.77 -24.71
N GLU A 621 -4.72 18.49 -24.41
CA GLU A 621 -5.98 17.81 -24.71
C GLU A 621 -7.17 18.41 -23.95
N ALA A 622 -7.00 18.72 -22.65
CA ALA A 622 -8.03 19.40 -21.87
C ALA A 622 -8.39 20.79 -22.44
N ALA A 623 -7.38 21.57 -22.85
CA ALA A 623 -7.61 22.88 -23.47
C ALA A 623 -8.29 22.76 -24.85
N ALA A 624 -7.94 21.73 -25.63
CA ALA A 624 -8.56 21.46 -26.92
C ALA A 624 -10.03 21.02 -26.77
N LEU A 625 -10.34 20.24 -25.74
CA LEU A 625 -11.71 19.85 -25.39
C LEU A 625 -12.56 21.06 -24.98
N GLU A 626 -12.03 21.96 -24.15
CA GLU A 626 -12.70 23.21 -23.77
C GLU A 626 -12.97 24.09 -25.01
N TRP A 627 -12.00 24.17 -25.93
CA TRP A 627 -12.16 24.87 -27.20
C TRP A 627 -13.25 24.25 -28.08
N GLN A 628 -13.36 22.93 -28.13
CA GLN A 628 -14.43 22.23 -28.83
C GLN A 628 -15.80 22.49 -28.22
N GLN A 629 -15.93 22.38 -26.89
CA GLN A 629 -17.18 22.63 -26.17
C GLN A 629 -17.71 24.06 -26.38
N LYS A 630 -16.80 25.03 -26.54
CA LYS A 630 -17.14 26.42 -26.85
C LYS A 630 -17.37 26.69 -28.35
N GLY A 631 -17.49 25.64 -29.15
CA GLY A 631 -17.89 25.69 -30.56
C GLY A 631 -16.75 25.90 -31.56
N LYS A 632 -15.51 25.54 -31.21
CA LYS A 632 -14.30 25.70 -32.04
C LYS A 632 -14.17 27.11 -32.65
N LYS A 633 -14.54 28.14 -31.90
CA LYS A 633 -14.54 29.53 -32.38
C LYS A 633 -13.12 29.95 -32.74
N ARG A 634 -12.87 30.14 -34.04
CA ARG A 634 -11.55 30.48 -34.60
C ARG A 634 -11.11 31.92 -34.34
N ASP A 635 -12.04 32.77 -33.89
CA ASP A 635 -11.82 34.20 -33.69
C ASP A 635 -11.76 34.63 -32.22
N ASP A 636 -12.02 33.70 -31.29
CA ASP A 636 -11.95 33.98 -29.86
C ASP A 636 -10.50 33.81 -29.36
N VAL A 637 -9.79 34.93 -29.35
CA VAL A 637 -8.38 35.01 -28.95
C VAL A 637 -8.19 34.51 -27.51
N GLY A 638 -9.18 34.63 -26.63
CA GLY A 638 -9.10 34.15 -25.25
C GLY A 638 -9.08 32.63 -25.09
N LEU A 639 -9.54 31.88 -26.11
CA LEU A 639 -9.63 30.42 -26.08
C LEU A 639 -8.50 29.72 -26.85
N LEU A 640 -7.74 30.44 -27.68
CA LEU A 640 -6.62 29.89 -28.45
C LEU A 640 -5.29 30.01 -27.70
N LEU A 641 -4.35 29.11 -27.99
CA LEU A 641 -3.01 29.15 -27.38
C LEU A 641 -2.26 30.42 -27.82
N GLN A 642 -1.62 31.09 -26.86
CA GLN A 642 -0.86 32.33 -27.09
C GLN A 642 0.45 32.34 -26.32
N GLY A 643 1.43 33.09 -26.84
CA GLY A 643 2.71 33.34 -26.16
C GLY A 643 3.41 32.04 -25.77
N ALA A 644 3.85 31.93 -24.51
CA ALA A 644 4.57 30.77 -23.99
C ALA A 644 3.80 29.44 -24.16
N ARG A 645 2.46 29.44 -24.00
CA ARG A 645 1.65 28.21 -24.14
C ARG A 645 1.59 27.68 -25.57
N LEU A 646 1.71 28.56 -26.57
CA LEU A 646 1.77 28.15 -27.98
C LEU A 646 3.17 27.64 -28.36
N VAL A 647 4.23 28.20 -27.75
CA VAL A 647 5.61 27.75 -27.94
C VAL A 647 5.79 26.36 -27.34
N GLU A 648 5.37 26.17 -26.08
CA GLU A 648 5.37 24.87 -25.38
C GLU A 648 4.64 23.78 -26.19
N ALA A 649 3.46 24.10 -26.74
CA ALA A 649 2.71 23.17 -27.58
C ALA A 649 3.39 22.82 -28.91
N GLN A 650 4.17 23.75 -29.48
CA GLN A 650 4.89 23.52 -30.74
C GLN A 650 6.21 22.77 -30.52
N GLU A 651 6.90 23.02 -29.41
CA GLU A 651 8.08 22.27 -28.96
C GLU A 651 7.69 20.81 -28.70
N TYR A 652 6.57 20.59 -28.01
CA TYR A 652 6.02 19.25 -27.81
C TYR A 652 5.81 18.48 -29.14
N LEU A 653 5.19 19.12 -30.14
CA LEU A 653 4.98 18.49 -31.46
C LEU A 653 6.29 18.19 -32.19
N ASN A 654 7.33 18.99 -31.99
CA ASN A 654 8.63 18.77 -32.63
C ASN A 654 9.42 17.64 -31.97
N GLU A 655 9.33 17.50 -30.65
CA GLU A 655 10.10 16.52 -29.87
C GLU A 655 9.41 15.16 -29.78
N TYR A 656 8.08 15.13 -29.64
CA TYR A 656 7.29 13.91 -29.43
C TYR A 656 6.32 13.60 -30.57
N GLY A 657 6.38 14.35 -31.68
CA GLY A 657 5.48 14.19 -32.82
C GLY A 657 5.47 12.79 -33.44
N GLU A 658 6.64 12.14 -33.54
CA GLU A 658 6.75 10.77 -34.08
C GLU A 658 6.16 9.68 -33.16
N LEU A 659 6.06 9.95 -31.85
CA LEU A 659 5.39 9.07 -30.90
C LEU A 659 3.85 9.19 -31.02
N GLY A 660 3.39 10.29 -31.63
CA GLY A 660 1.99 10.56 -31.93
C GLY A 660 1.09 10.47 -30.71
N MET A 661 1.48 11.05 -29.55
CA MET A 661 0.67 10.95 -28.32
C MET A 661 -0.59 11.81 -28.34
N LEU A 662 -0.54 13.03 -28.89
CA LEU A 662 -1.68 13.95 -28.93
C LEU A 662 -2.82 13.39 -29.78
N ASN A 663 -4.05 13.51 -29.28
CA ASN A 663 -5.24 13.25 -30.09
C ASN A 663 -5.41 14.24 -31.25
N GLY A 664 -6.20 13.85 -32.26
CA GLY A 664 -6.42 14.69 -33.45
C GLY A 664 -7.07 16.05 -33.14
N LEU A 665 -7.83 16.17 -32.05
CA LEU A 665 -8.43 17.44 -31.63
C LEU A 665 -7.38 18.43 -31.11
N ALA A 666 -6.42 17.96 -30.32
CA ALA A 666 -5.33 18.77 -29.80
C ALA A 666 -4.37 19.19 -30.93
N GLU A 667 -4.08 18.30 -31.90
CA GLU A 667 -3.34 18.66 -33.10
C GLU A 667 -4.05 19.79 -33.90
N GLU A 668 -5.37 19.67 -34.11
CA GLU A 668 -6.17 20.71 -34.77
C GLU A 668 -6.13 22.03 -33.99
N TYR A 669 -6.28 21.97 -32.67
CA TYR A 669 -6.27 23.14 -31.78
C TYR A 669 -4.94 23.91 -31.83
N ILE A 670 -3.81 23.20 -31.83
CA ILE A 670 -2.48 23.80 -31.94
C ILE A 670 -2.29 24.42 -33.33
N GLN A 671 -2.71 23.73 -34.39
CA GLN A 671 -2.64 24.24 -35.76
C GLN A 671 -3.45 25.53 -35.94
N VAL A 672 -4.70 25.55 -35.47
CA VAL A 672 -5.57 26.74 -35.54
C VAL A 672 -4.99 27.90 -34.73
N SER A 673 -4.48 27.63 -33.52
CA SER A 673 -3.83 28.64 -32.67
C SER A 673 -2.57 29.22 -33.33
N SER A 674 -1.74 28.38 -33.95
CA SER A 674 -0.53 28.78 -34.69
C SER A 674 -0.85 29.64 -35.91
N GLN A 675 -1.87 29.27 -36.69
CA GLN A 675 -2.32 30.04 -37.86
C GLN A 675 -2.85 31.42 -37.46
N LYS A 676 -3.66 31.50 -36.39
CA LYS A 676 -4.20 32.78 -35.89
C LYS A 676 -3.11 33.67 -35.32
N HIS A 677 -2.15 33.11 -34.58
CA HIS A 677 -1.02 33.85 -34.04
C HIS A 677 -0.14 34.47 -35.14
N LYS A 678 0.12 33.73 -36.23
CA LYS A 678 0.81 34.24 -37.44
C LYS A 678 0.04 35.38 -38.13
N GLN A 679 -1.30 35.35 -38.09
CA GLN A 679 -2.15 36.40 -38.65
C GLN A 679 -2.16 37.67 -37.79
N ILE A 680 -2.23 37.55 -36.46
CA ILE A 680 -2.22 38.68 -35.51
C ILE A 680 -0.86 39.39 -35.51
N THR A 681 0.25 38.64 -35.56
CA THR A 681 1.61 39.20 -35.64
C THR A 681 1.86 39.94 -36.96
N ARG A 682 1.28 39.48 -38.07
CA ARG A 682 1.27 40.22 -39.35
C ARG A 682 0.50 41.54 -39.26
N ASN A 683 -0.67 41.55 -38.62
CA ASN A 683 -1.50 42.76 -38.48
C ASN A 683 -0.92 43.76 -37.46
N ARG A 684 -0.25 43.29 -36.39
CA ARG A 684 0.42 44.15 -35.41
C ARG A 684 1.62 44.92 -36.00
N ARG A 685 2.30 44.39 -37.01
CA ARG A 685 3.38 45.09 -37.73
C ARG A 685 2.89 46.28 -38.56
N LEU A 686 1.59 46.38 -38.86
CA LEU A 686 1.00 47.47 -39.65
C LEU A 686 0.47 48.64 -38.79
N VAL A 687 0.22 48.43 -37.49
CA VAL A 687 -0.45 49.42 -36.61
C VAL A 687 0.52 50.16 -35.68
N ALA A 688 1.78 49.71 -35.56
CA ALA A 688 2.79 50.33 -34.70
C ALA A 688 3.33 51.71 -35.18
N GLY A 689 2.70 52.34 -36.19
CA GLY A 689 3.14 53.59 -36.80
C GLY A 689 2.47 54.89 -36.30
N ALA A 690 1.50 54.85 -35.38
CA ALA A 690 0.83 56.09 -34.94
C ALA A 690 0.28 55.99 -33.51
N PHE A 691 0.89 56.69 -32.55
CA PHE A 691 0.30 57.84 -31.83
C PHE A 691 1.16 58.28 -30.64
N THR A 692 1.51 59.57 -30.66
CA THR A 692 2.17 60.33 -29.60
C THR A 692 1.15 61.23 -28.89
N GLY A 693 1.02 61.14 -27.56
CA GLY A 693 0.33 62.15 -26.75
C GLY A 693 -0.19 61.67 -25.39
N GLY A 694 0.48 62.04 -24.29
CA GLY A 694 -0.03 61.81 -22.92
C GLY A 694 1.04 61.85 -21.81
N TRP A 695 1.69 62.99 -21.59
CA TRP A 695 2.98 63.08 -20.86
C TRP A 695 2.95 63.23 -19.33
N VAL A 696 1.84 63.00 -18.60
CA VAL A 696 1.86 63.12 -17.11
C VAL A 696 1.23 61.94 -16.34
N LEU A 697 0.31 61.17 -16.92
CA LEU A 697 0.05 59.78 -16.44
C LEU A 697 1.06 58.77 -17.02
N ALA A 698 1.77 59.20 -18.08
CA ALA A 698 2.99 58.65 -18.65
C ALA A 698 3.90 58.05 -17.59
N ALA A 699 4.45 58.88 -16.71
CA ALA A 699 5.61 58.54 -15.90
C ALA A 699 5.38 57.39 -14.91
N VAL A 700 4.18 57.23 -14.32
CA VAL A 700 3.92 56.18 -13.33
C VAL A 700 3.57 54.84 -14.01
N ILE A 701 2.78 54.89 -15.09
CA ILE A 701 2.43 53.70 -15.88
C ILE A 701 3.61 53.25 -16.72
N SER A 702 4.41 54.16 -17.28
CA SER A 702 5.63 53.84 -18.01
C SER A 702 6.74 53.38 -17.09
N THR A 703 6.84 53.84 -15.83
CA THR A 703 7.75 53.19 -14.87
C THR A 703 7.28 51.79 -14.53
N ALA A 704 6.00 51.56 -14.25
CA ALA A 704 5.51 50.20 -13.95
C ALA A 704 5.68 49.26 -15.15
N PHE A 705 5.37 49.74 -16.37
CA PHE A 705 5.54 48.98 -17.60
C PHE A 705 7.02 48.80 -17.99
N TRP A 706 7.89 49.76 -17.67
CA TRP A 706 9.35 49.64 -17.86
C TRP A 706 9.98 48.69 -16.83
N LEU A 707 9.54 48.74 -15.57
CA LEU A 707 9.92 47.80 -14.51
C LEU A 707 9.48 46.37 -14.87
N GLN A 708 8.24 46.21 -15.39
CA GLN A 708 7.68 44.91 -15.80
C GLN A 708 8.29 44.41 -17.11
N SER A 709 8.65 45.30 -18.03
CA SER A 709 9.40 44.98 -19.26
C SER A 709 10.84 44.55 -18.97
N LEU A 710 11.49 45.15 -17.97
CA LEU A 710 12.84 44.74 -17.55
C LEU A 710 12.81 43.36 -16.88
N GLU A 711 11.82 43.09 -16.03
CA GLU A 711 11.69 41.76 -15.42
C GLU A 711 11.39 40.67 -16.46
N SER A 712 10.54 40.95 -17.45
CA SER A 712 10.26 40.01 -18.53
C SER A 712 11.47 39.76 -19.42
N GLU A 713 12.26 40.80 -19.72
CA GLU A 713 13.49 40.67 -20.48
C GLU A 713 14.55 39.86 -19.72
N ILE A 714 14.72 40.10 -18.41
CA ILE A 714 15.61 39.30 -17.54
C ILE A 714 15.19 37.82 -17.56
N LYS A 715 13.88 37.52 -17.50
CA LYS A 715 13.35 36.15 -17.57
C LYS A 715 13.62 35.50 -18.93
N VAL A 716 13.44 36.23 -20.02
CA VAL A 716 13.71 35.73 -21.38
C VAL A 716 15.19 35.41 -21.56
N LEU A 717 16.09 36.31 -21.16
CA LEU A 717 17.54 36.09 -21.22
C LEU A 717 17.97 34.89 -20.35
N SER A 718 17.39 34.78 -19.15
CA SER A 718 17.59 33.65 -18.24
C SER A 718 17.09 32.32 -18.84
N GLN A 719 15.97 32.32 -19.55
CA GLN A 719 15.47 31.12 -20.23
C GLN A 719 16.30 30.76 -21.47
N LEU A 720 16.71 31.76 -22.25
CA LEU A 720 17.56 31.57 -23.42
C LEU A 720 18.92 31.00 -23.04
N SER A 721 19.49 31.44 -21.92
CA SER A 721 20.72 30.86 -21.38
C SER A 721 20.58 29.36 -21.09
N GLU A 722 19.45 28.94 -20.49
CA GLU A 722 19.17 27.54 -20.18
C GLU A 722 19.05 26.69 -21.46
N THR A 723 18.29 27.16 -22.46
CA THR A 723 18.12 26.42 -23.71
C THR A 723 19.45 26.27 -24.44
N LEU A 724 20.29 27.30 -24.45
CA LEU A 724 21.64 27.26 -25.01
C LEU A 724 22.56 26.31 -24.22
N PHE A 725 22.45 26.29 -22.89
CA PHE A 725 23.24 25.41 -22.04
C PHE A 725 22.91 23.92 -22.29
N VAL A 726 21.61 23.58 -22.31
CA VAL A 726 21.12 22.23 -22.64
C VAL A 726 21.49 21.83 -24.07
N SER A 727 21.48 22.78 -25.00
CA SER A 727 21.91 22.58 -26.40
C SER A 727 23.43 22.44 -26.57
N LYS A 728 24.19 22.27 -25.47
CA LYS A 728 25.65 22.15 -25.42
C LYS A 728 26.38 23.35 -26.02
N GLN A 729 25.81 24.54 -25.90
CA GLN A 729 26.42 25.83 -26.25
C GLN A 729 26.72 26.64 -24.96
N PRO A 730 27.64 26.18 -24.10
CA PRO A 730 27.90 26.78 -22.79
C PRO A 730 28.45 28.22 -22.89
N PHE A 731 29.15 28.52 -23.99
CA PHE A 731 29.68 29.85 -24.25
C PHE A 731 28.57 30.89 -24.45
N ASP A 732 27.61 30.60 -25.33
CA ASP A 732 26.47 31.47 -25.60
C ASP A 732 25.50 31.50 -24.41
N ALA A 733 25.34 30.38 -23.71
CA ALA A 733 24.60 30.33 -22.46
C ALA A 733 25.16 31.29 -21.40
N LEU A 734 26.50 31.37 -21.26
CA LEU A 734 27.15 32.27 -20.31
C LEU A 734 27.00 33.74 -20.70
N LYS A 735 27.01 34.07 -22.00
CA LYS A 735 26.75 35.43 -22.48
C LYS A 735 25.34 35.88 -22.12
N GLU A 736 24.33 35.05 -22.38
CA GLU A 736 22.93 35.40 -22.12
C GLU A 736 22.60 35.42 -20.61
N SER A 737 23.19 34.53 -19.80
CA SER A 737 23.04 34.60 -18.34
C SER A 737 23.74 35.83 -17.74
N LEU A 738 24.89 36.24 -18.29
CA LEU A 738 25.60 37.43 -17.84
C LEU A 738 24.81 38.71 -18.16
N LYS A 739 24.17 38.79 -19.33
CA LYS A 739 23.22 39.87 -19.65
C LYS A 739 22.08 39.91 -18.63
N ALA A 740 21.47 38.76 -18.34
CA ALA A 740 20.41 38.65 -17.33
C ALA A 740 20.89 39.08 -15.93
N GLY A 741 22.07 38.64 -15.50
CA GLY A 741 22.68 38.98 -14.21
C GLY A 741 23.07 40.46 -14.09
N GLY A 742 23.63 41.04 -15.15
CA GLY A 742 23.97 42.47 -15.22
C GLY A 742 22.74 43.37 -15.15
N LYS A 743 21.64 42.98 -15.82
CA LYS A 743 20.34 43.66 -15.71
C LYS A 743 19.72 43.49 -14.33
N LEU A 744 19.78 42.29 -13.75
CA LEU A 744 19.30 42.02 -12.39
C LEU A 744 20.04 42.85 -11.33
N LYS A 745 21.35 43.08 -11.51
CA LYS A 745 22.16 43.95 -10.63
C LYS A 745 21.73 45.42 -10.68
N LYS A 746 21.32 45.91 -11.85
CA LYS A 746 20.71 47.26 -12.01
C LYS A 746 19.26 47.29 -11.46
N ALA A 747 18.62 46.14 -11.32
CA ALA A 747 17.24 45.96 -10.89
C ALA A 747 17.10 45.38 -9.46
N ASN A 748 17.72 46.03 -8.46
CA ASN A 748 17.72 45.57 -7.06
C ASN A 748 16.32 45.43 -6.42
N TRP A 749 15.27 45.97 -7.03
CA TRP A 749 13.89 45.78 -6.59
C TRP A 749 13.33 44.39 -6.96
N VAL A 750 13.94 43.66 -7.89
CA VAL A 750 13.54 42.29 -8.27
C VAL A 750 14.01 41.33 -7.18
N LYS A 751 13.05 40.83 -6.39
CA LYS A 751 13.23 39.90 -5.26
C LYS A 751 12.53 38.56 -5.53
N GLY A 752 12.75 37.56 -4.66
CA GLY A 752 12.10 36.25 -4.73
C GLY A 752 12.57 35.38 -5.90
N ASP A 753 11.66 34.56 -6.43
CA ASP A 753 11.89 33.54 -7.47
C ASP A 753 12.80 33.96 -8.63
N THR A 754 12.49 35.10 -9.25
CA THR A 754 13.17 35.58 -10.46
C THR A 754 14.65 35.81 -10.17
N ARG A 755 14.96 36.33 -8.97
CA ARG A 755 16.33 36.61 -8.54
C ARG A 755 17.13 35.32 -8.35
N ILE A 756 16.59 34.36 -7.57
CA ILE A 756 17.24 33.07 -7.32
C ILE A 756 17.45 32.31 -8.64
N LYS A 757 16.45 32.29 -9.54
CA LYS A 757 16.56 31.59 -10.83
C LYS A 757 17.63 32.18 -11.74
N VAL A 758 17.68 33.50 -11.86
CA VAL A 758 18.71 34.16 -12.69
C VAL A 758 20.10 33.92 -12.11
N ILE A 759 20.26 34.02 -10.78
CA ILE A 759 21.52 33.73 -10.10
C ILE A 759 21.92 32.25 -10.29
N ALA A 760 20.98 31.33 -10.11
CA ALA A 760 21.21 29.89 -10.29
C ALA A 760 21.63 29.55 -11.72
N LYS A 761 20.96 30.12 -12.74
CA LYS A 761 21.33 29.88 -14.15
C LYS A 761 22.63 30.56 -14.55
N LEU A 762 22.93 31.73 -13.98
CA LEU A 762 24.25 32.36 -14.12
C LEU A 762 25.35 31.48 -13.49
N GLN A 763 25.08 30.93 -12.31
CA GLN A 763 25.96 29.97 -11.63
C GLN A 763 26.13 28.70 -12.49
N GLN A 764 25.04 28.14 -13.01
CA GLN A 764 25.05 26.93 -13.84
C GLN A 764 25.76 27.14 -15.18
N SER A 765 25.55 28.26 -15.88
CA SER A 765 26.24 28.53 -17.14
C SER A 765 27.73 28.83 -16.95
N LEU A 766 28.09 29.47 -15.83
CA LEU A 766 29.49 29.76 -15.49
C LEU A 766 30.25 28.50 -15.05
N TYR A 767 29.61 27.59 -14.31
CA TYR A 767 30.24 26.41 -13.70
C TYR A 767 29.75 25.06 -14.24
N GLY A 768 28.84 25.04 -15.22
CA GLY A 768 28.11 23.82 -15.59
C GLY A 768 28.91 22.74 -16.33
N VAL A 769 30.21 22.96 -16.55
CA VAL A 769 31.13 21.91 -17.03
C VAL A 769 32.25 21.62 -16.02
N LYS A 770 32.31 22.33 -14.88
CA LYS A 770 33.25 22.08 -13.78
C LYS A 770 32.66 22.57 -12.46
N GLU A 771 32.47 21.65 -11.51
CA GLU A 771 32.12 21.91 -10.11
C GLU A 771 32.73 23.24 -9.66
N PHE A 772 31.88 24.19 -9.23
CA PHE A 772 32.36 25.52 -8.84
C PHE A 772 33.51 25.39 -7.87
N ASN A 773 33.29 24.56 -6.84
CA ASN A 773 34.30 23.81 -6.12
C ASN A 773 33.66 22.57 -5.47
N SER A 774 34.15 21.37 -5.81
CA SER A 774 33.96 20.22 -4.92
C SER A 774 35.00 20.28 -3.81
N LEU A 775 34.52 20.17 -2.57
CA LEU A 775 35.36 20.11 -1.40
C LEU A 775 35.72 18.64 -1.15
N ASP A 776 36.56 18.06 -2.02
CA ASP A 776 36.91 16.64 -1.99
C ASP A 776 37.58 16.22 -0.66
N GLY A 777 36.85 15.39 0.08
CA GLY A 777 37.33 14.57 1.20
C GLY A 777 37.56 13.14 0.75
N ARG A 778 38.37 12.37 1.50
CA ARG A 778 38.66 10.96 1.15
C ARG A 778 37.65 9.96 1.76
N ASP A 779 36.64 10.45 2.50
CA ASP A 779 35.64 9.63 3.20
C ASP A 779 34.40 10.47 3.66
N TRP A 780 33.33 9.82 4.14
CA TRP A 780 31.98 10.38 4.32
C TRP A 780 31.93 11.70 5.10
N VAL A 781 31.20 12.73 4.62
CA VAL A 781 31.05 14.00 5.37
C VAL A 781 29.87 13.91 6.33
N THR A 782 30.12 14.20 7.60
CA THR A 782 29.13 14.05 8.69
C THR A 782 28.50 15.36 9.14
N SER A 783 29.20 16.49 8.96
CA SER A 783 28.79 17.79 9.49
C SER A 783 29.46 18.91 8.72
N VAL A 784 28.72 20.01 8.53
CA VAL A 784 29.18 21.22 7.87
C VAL A 784 28.78 22.45 8.71
N ALA A 785 29.66 23.43 8.78
CA ALA A 785 29.41 24.69 9.48
C ALA A 785 29.99 25.88 8.69
N PHE A 786 29.29 27.02 8.75
CA PHE A 786 29.79 28.31 8.28
C PHE A 786 30.44 29.10 9.42
N SER A 787 31.44 29.90 9.09
CA SER A 787 31.90 30.96 9.99
C SER A 787 30.82 32.04 10.15
N PRO A 788 30.81 32.77 11.28
CA PRO A 788 29.86 33.86 11.54
C PRO A 788 29.87 34.98 10.49
N ASP A 789 31.02 35.22 9.86
CA ASP A 789 31.19 36.20 8.76
C ASP A 789 30.86 35.62 7.37
N ALA A 790 30.44 34.36 7.31
CA ALA A 790 30.16 33.59 6.11
C ALA A 790 31.33 33.46 5.11
N GLN A 791 32.57 33.81 5.47
CA GLN A 791 33.71 33.76 4.55
C GLN A 791 34.43 32.41 4.50
N THR A 792 34.23 31.57 5.52
CA THR A 792 34.90 30.27 5.68
C THR A 792 33.90 29.15 5.95
N ILE A 793 34.09 28.00 5.32
CA ILE A 793 33.34 26.78 5.63
C ILE A 793 34.26 25.75 6.26
N ALA A 794 33.75 25.01 7.24
CA ALA A 794 34.40 23.84 7.78
C ALA A 794 33.56 22.58 7.50
N SER A 795 34.21 21.54 6.97
CA SER A 795 33.60 20.23 6.73
C SER A 795 34.28 19.14 7.55
N ALA A 796 33.50 18.37 8.32
CA ALA A 796 33.97 17.22 9.09
C ALA A 796 33.72 15.90 8.35
N SER A 797 34.72 15.03 8.31
CA SER A 797 34.69 13.79 7.53
C SER A 797 35.12 12.56 8.33
N PHE A 798 34.65 11.39 7.87
CA PHE A 798 35.13 10.07 8.27
C PHE A 798 36.60 9.84 7.94
N ASP A 799 37.23 10.68 7.10
CA ASP A 799 38.64 10.56 6.68
C ASP A 799 39.63 11.02 7.77
N ASN A 800 39.11 11.28 8.96
CA ASN A 800 39.81 11.79 10.14
C ASN A 800 40.31 13.23 9.97
N THR A 801 39.81 13.97 9.00
CA THR A 801 40.18 15.37 8.78
C THR A 801 38.97 16.29 8.86
N VAL A 802 39.27 17.55 9.18
CA VAL A 802 38.36 18.65 8.90
C VAL A 802 39.03 19.51 7.85
N LYS A 803 38.28 20.00 6.89
CA LYS A 803 38.83 20.89 5.87
C LYS A 803 38.17 22.26 5.98
N LEU A 804 39.00 23.29 5.88
CA LEU A 804 38.59 24.67 5.83
C LEU A 804 38.67 25.15 4.40
N TRP A 805 37.62 25.82 3.99
CA TRP A 805 37.41 26.22 2.62
C TRP A 805 37.04 27.69 2.61
N ASN A 806 37.60 28.43 1.67
CA ASN A 806 37.02 29.72 1.34
C ASN A 806 35.78 29.50 0.47
N LEU A 807 35.02 30.57 0.23
CA LEU A 807 33.88 30.56 -0.69
C LEU A 807 34.26 30.22 -2.13
N GLN A 808 35.54 30.35 -2.49
CA GLN A 808 36.11 29.88 -3.76
C GLN A 808 36.60 28.43 -3.68
N GLY A 809 36.14 27.66 -2.68
CA GLY A 809 36.35 26.24 -2.40
C GLY A 809 37.77 25.70 -2.57
N LYS A 810 38.74 26.61 -2.53
CA LYS A 810 40.13 26.28 -2.30
C LYS A 810 40.21 25.80 -0.86
N PRO A 811 40.80 24.61 -0.61
CA PRO A 811 41.14 24.21 0.74
C PRO A 811 42.14 25.25 1.27
N LEU A 812 41.67 26.14 2.15
CA LEU A 812 42.53 27.06 2.87
C LEU A 812 43.49 26.23 3.69
N HIS A 813 42.94 25.29 4.46
CA HIS A 813 43.70 24.37 5.28
C HIS A 813 42.99 23.03 5.43
N THR A 814 43.76 21.93 5.37
CA THR A 814 43.29 20.63 5.86
C THR A 814 43.78 20.46 7.29
N LEU A 815 42.84 20.40 8.21
CA LEU A 815 43.04 20.17 9.64
C LEU A 815 43.35 18.69 9.85
N LYS A 816 44.59 18.31 9.53
CA LYS A 816 45.10 16.95 9.73
C LYS A 816 45.60 16.82 11.15
N GLY A 817 45.01 15.90 11.90
CA GLY A 817 45.47 15.63 13.25
C GLY A 817 44.57 14.72 14.05
N HIS A 818 43.31 14.51 13.64
CA HIS A 818 42.50 13.43 14.19
C HIS A 818 42.94 12.08 13.63
N SER A 819 42.74 11.02 14.42
CA SER A 819 43.15 9.64 14.11
C SER A 819 41.98 8.68 13.85
N ALA A 820 40.75 9.19 13.86
CA ALA A 820 39.51 8.47 13.57
C ALA A 820 38.41 9.45 13.10
N PRO A 821 37.25 8.97 12.62
CA PRO A 821 36.22 9.79 11.98
C PRO A 821 35.81 11.03 12.78
N VAL A 822 35.73 12.19 12.13
CA VAL A 822 35.21 13.43 12.73
C VAL A 822 33.70 13.48 12.54
N TRP A 823 32.94 13.65 13.62
CA TRP A 823 31.48 13.62 13.62
C TRP A 823 30.83 15.00 13.55
N SER A 824 31.46 16.01 14.16
CA SER A 824 30.87 17.34 14.32
C SER A 824 31.93 18.44 14.25
N VAL A 825 31.55 19.57 13.65
CA VAL A 825 32.37 20.77 13.56
C VAL A 825 31.56 22.00 13.92
N ALA A 826 32.19 22.95 14.62
CA ALA A 826 31.58 24.22 14.99
C ALA A 826 32.59 25.37 14.89
N PHE A 827 32.13 26.56 14.52
CA PHE A 827 32.90 27.80 14.62
C PHE A 827 32.63 28.50 15.95
N SER A 828 33.64 29.20 16.46
CA SER A 828 33.44 30.17 17.53
C SER A 828 32.58 31.34 17.05
N PRO A 829 31.86 32.03 17.95
CA PRO A 829 31.02 33.19 17.61
C PRO A 829 31.77 34.36 16.97
N ASP A 830 33.07 34.50 17.22
CA ASP A 830 33.95 35.49 16.57
C ASP A 830 34.53 35.00 15.22
N GLY A 831 34.27 33.74 14.86
CA GLY A 831 34.73 33.08 13.65
C GLY A 831 36.22 32.72 13.61
N GLN A 832 36.99 33.02 14.65
CA GLN A 832 38.45 32.86 14.60
C GLN A 832 38.95 31.45 14.95
N THR A 833 38.10 30.67 15.64
CA THR A 833 38.42 29.35 16.14
C THR A 833 37.43 28.31 15.61
N ILE A 834 37.93 27.12 15.27
CA ILE A 834 37.12 25.97 14.86
C ILE A 834 37.32 24.85 15.87
N ALA A 835 36.22 24.26 16.33
CA ALA A 835 36.23 23.07 17.16
C ALA A 835 35.74 21.86 16.36
N THR A 836 36.42 20.72 16.54
CA THR A 836 36.20 19.50 15.75
C THR A 836 36.16 18.30 16.68
N ALA A 837 35.09 17.50 16.62
CA ALA A 837 34.86 16.35 17.50
C ALA A 837 34.99 15.02 16.75
N SER A 838 35.80 14.10 17.27
CA SER A 838 36.16 12.86 16.58
C SER A 838 35.97 11.60 17.41
N SER A 839 35.79 10.48 16.69
CA SER A 839 35.87 9.11 17.18
C SER A 839 37.19 8.78 17.86
N ASP A 840 38.24 9.58 17.64
CA ASP A 840 39.56 9.40 18.23
C ASP A 840 39.64 9.84 19.69
N LYS A 841 38.49 10.19 20.28
CA LYS A 841 38.31 10.57 21.67
C LYS A 841 38.85 11.97 21.99
N THR A 842 39.17 12.76 20.96
CA THR A 842 39.66 14.12 21.14
C THR A 842 38.75 15.13 20.47
N VAL A 843 38.81 16.36 20.99
CA VAL A 843 38.35 17.54 20.26
C VAL A 843 39.57 18.36 19.91
N LYS A 844 39.63 18.92 18.71
CA LYS A 844 40.74 19.79 18.31
C LYS A 844 40.22 21.18 18.01
N LEU A 845 40.98 22.16 18.52
CA LEU A 845 40.80 23.57 18.26
C LEU A 845 41.82 24.01 17.23
N TRP A 846 41.34 24.73 16.25
CA TRP A 846 42.13 25.17 15.12
C TRP A 846 41.89 26.64 14.91
N ASN A 847 42.93 27.37 14.54
CA ASN A 847 42.73 28.68 13.97
C ASN A 847 42.34 28.54 12.50
N LEU A 848 41.91 29.64 11.91
CA LEU A 848 41.61 29.71 10.48
C LEU A 848 42.82 29.39 9.59
N GLN A 849 44.07 29.47 10.10
CA GLN A 849 45.28 29.05 9.40
C GLN A 849 45.55 27.53 9.47
N GLY A 850 44.59 26.77 9.99
CA GLY A 850 44.63 25.33 10.19
C GLY A 850 45.75 24.80 11.06
N LYS A 851 46.36 25.69 11.85
CA LYS A 851 47.27 25.30 12.90
C LYS A 851 46.40 24.76 14.05
N PRO A 852 46.70 23.55 14.58
CA PRO A 852 46.09 23.10 15.81
C PRO A 852 46.51 24.08 16.90
N LEU A 853 45.56 24.86 17.40
CA LEU A 853 45.75 25.72 18.57
C LEU A 853 45.85 24.83 19.80
N GLN A 854 44.97 23.83 19.88
CA GLN A 854 44.93 22.94 21.02
C GLN A 854 44.27 21.60 20.69
N THR A 855 44.77 20.52 21.30
CA THR A 855 44.07 19.23 21.30
C THR A 855 43.51 18.95 22.69
N LEU A 856 42.19 18.94 22.79
CA LEU A 856 41.41 18.64 23.98
C LEU A 856 41.41 17.12 24.18
N LYS A 857 42.41 16.64 24.93
CA LYS A 857 42.53 15.22 25.29
C LYS A 857 41.95 15.00 26.68
N GLY A 858 40.96 14.12 26.78
CA GLY A 858 40.37 13.79 28.08
C GLY A 858 39.16 12.87 28.03
N HIS A 859 38.46 12.77 26.89
CA HIS A 859 37.41 11.78 26.70
C HIS A 859 37.99 10.37 26.51
N ARG A 860 37.23 9.34 26.93
CA ARG A 860 37.64 7.92 26.90
C ARG A 860 37.08 7.14 25.71
N ALA A 861 36.12 7.71 24.98
CA ALA A 861 35.45 7.15 23.81
C ALA A 861 35.12 8.26 22.79
N ALA A 862 34.49 7.89 21.67
CA ALA A 862 34.18 8.80 20.55
C ALA A 862 33.45 10.07 21.02
N VAL A 863 33.87 11.23 20.51
CA VAL A 863 33.17 12.50 20.71
C VAL A 863 32.28 12.72 19.50
N ILE A 864 30.98 12.94 19.71
CA ILE A 864 29.97 12.93 18.65
C ILE A 864 29.29 14.29 18.42
N SER A 865 29.45 15.25 19.35
CA SER A 865 28.92 16.60 19.20
C SER A 865 29.85 17.62 19.89
N VAL A 866 29.98 18.80 19.30
CA VAL A 866 30.72 19.95 19.85
C VAL A 866 29.94 21.23 19.66
N ALA A 867 29.94 22.09 20.68
CA ALA A 867 29.29 23.40 20.66
C ALA A 867 30.15 24.45 21.35
N PHE A 868 30.14 25.67 20.83
CA PHE A 868 30.69 26.86 21.50
C PHE A 868 29.62 27.53 22.36
N SER A 869 30.04 28.12 23.48
CA SER A 869 29.25 29.12 24.18
C SER A 869 29.12 30.39 23.34
N ARG A 870 28.07 31.18 23.61
CA ARG A 870 27.78 32.45 22.91
C ARG A 870 28.88 33.49 22.98
N ASP A 871 29.66 33.49 24.06
CA ASP A 871 30.82 34.37 24.24
C ASP A 871 32.10 33.81 23.58
N GLY A 872 32.05 32.58 23.05
CA GLY A 872 33.16 31.88 22.41
C GLY A 872 34.25 31.39 23.36
N GLN A 873 34.13 31.60 24.66
CA GLN A 873 35.20 31.30 25.62
C GLN A 873 35.17 29.85 26.13
N THR A 874 34.00 29.20 26.05
CA THR A 874 33.78 27.84 26.55
C THR A 874 33.35 26.91 25.43
N ILE A 875 33.83 25.67 25.47
CA ILE A 875 33.49 24.63 24.52
C ILE A 875 32.88 23.47 25.29
N ALA A 876 31.72 22.99 24.83
CA ALA A 876 31.07 21.81 25.36
C ALA A 876 31.17 20.65 24.37
N THR A 877 31.57 19.47 24.86
CA THR A 877 31.81 18.29 24.03
C THR A 877 31.08 17.07 24.57
N ALA A 878 30.22 16.44 23.77
CA ALA A 878 29.46 15.25 24.16
C ALA A 878 30.07 13.96 23.59
N SER A 879 30.19 12.93 24.42
CA SER A 879 30.91 11.71 24.09
C SER A 879 30.16 10.42 24.44
N ASN A 880 30.52 9.37 23.71
CA ASN A 880 30.17 7.98 23.99
C ASN A 880 30.75 7.47 25.32
N ASP A 881 31.66 8.21 25.97
CA ASP A 881 32.22 7.87 27.27
C ASP A 881 31.32 8.24 28.46
N LYS A 882 30.08 8.68 28.15
CA LYS A 882 29.04 9.06 29.11
C LYS A 882 29.28 10.39 29.81
N THR A 883 30.24 11.18 29.33
CA THR A 883 30.55 12.49 29.92
C THR A 883 30.36 13.60 28.90
N VAL A 884 30.09 14.80 29.42
CA VAL A 884 30.32 16.04 28.69
C VAL A 884 31.50 16.73 29.33
N LYS A 885 32.35 17.37 28.53
CA LYS A 885 33.47 18.15 29.07
C LYS A 885 33.36 19.60 28.63
N LEU A 886 33.70 20.47 29.57
CA LEU A 886 33.83 21.90 29.36
C LEU A 886 35.29 22.25 29.30
N TRP A 887 35.64 23.02 28.28
CA TRP A 887 37.01 23.38 27.98
C TRP A 887 37.09 24.87 27.77
N ASN A 888 38.19 25.46 28.22
CA ASN A 888 38.60 26.75 27.72
C ASN A 888 39.38 26.58 26.42
N LEU A 889 39.69 27.69 25.76
CA LEU A 889 40.46 27.71 24.51
C LEU A 889 41.91 27.24 24.70
N GLU A 890 42.47 27.34 25.92
CA GLU A 890 43.77 26.75 26.28
C GLU A 890 43.72 25.22 26.46
N GLY A 891 42.54 24.62 26.28
CA GLY A 891 42.28 23.18 26.37
C GLY A 891 42.52 22.56 27.72
N LYS A 892 42.51 23.38 28.76
CA LYS A 892 42.29 22.92 30.11
C LYS A 892 40.84 22.48 30.20
N VAL A 893 40.64 21.28 30.73
CA VAL A 893 39.31 20.86 31.20
C VAL A 893 38.94 21.84 32.32
N LEU A 894 37.99 22.73 32.04
CA LEU A 894 37.39 23.57 33.05
C LEU A 894 36.61 22.66 33.99
N GLU A 895 35.75 21.82 33.40
CA GLU A 895 34.99 20.84 34.15
C GLU A 895 34.67 19.57 33.35
N THR A 896 34.47 18.47 34.07
CA THR A 896 33.93 17.23 33.49
C THR A 896 32.57 16.94 34.09
N LEU A 897 31.55 17.04 33.25
CA LEU A 897 30.16 16.75 33.57
C LEU A 897 29.98 15.22 33.63
N THR A 898 30.31 14.65 34.79
CA THR A 898 30.13 13.21 35.07
C THR A 898 28.79 13.00 35.75
N GLY A 899 27.94 12.16 35.17
CA GLY A 899 26.65 11.83 35.77
C GLY A 899 25.70 11.06 34.87
N HIS A 900 25.91 11.05 33.56
CA HIS A 900 25.17 10.17 32.66
C HIS A 900 25.67 8.72 32.75
N SER A 901 24.77 7.75 32.55
CA SER A 901 25.08 6.30 32.64
C SER A 901 25.27 5.63 31.27
N HIS A 902 24.99 6.34 30.16
CA HIS A 902 25.19 5.92 28.77
C HIS A 902 25.71 7.10 27.91
N TRP A 903 26.03 6.85 26.63
CA TRP A 903 26.48 7.86 25.67
C TRP A 903 25.60 9.13 25.64
N VAL A 904 26.22 10.28 25.43
CA VAL A 904 25.54 11.58 25.34
C VAL A 904 25.44 11.98 23.88
N SER A 905 24.22 12.11 23.34
CA SER A 905 23.92 12.28 21.92
C SER A 905 23.80 13.72 21.46
N SER A 906 23.50 14.66 22.36
CA SER A 906 23.37 16.08 22.03
C SER A 906 23.78 16.95 23.22
N VAL A 907 24.33 18.12 22.92
CA VAL A 907 24.67 19.16 23.89
C VAL A 907 24.22 20.52 23.36
N ALA A 908 23.59 21.32 24.23
CA ALA A 908 23.13 22.66 23.90
C ALA A 908 23.45 23.62 25.05
N PHE A 909 23.85 24.86 24.71
CA PHE A 909 23.95 25.96 25.67
C PHE A 909 22.60 26.69 25.76
N SER A 910 22.29 27.21 26.95
CA SER A 910 21.25 28.22 27.12
C SER A 910 21.62 29.52 26.42
N TYR A 911 20.64 30.36 26.13
CA TYR A 911 20.84 31.62 25.40
C TYR A 911 21.81 32.58 26.12
N ASP A 912 21.81 32.57 27.46
CA ASP A 912 22.71 33.33 28.34
C ASP A 912 24.10 32.67 28.53
N GLY A 913 24.29 31.44 28.03
CA GLY A 913 25.53 30.67 28.13
C GLY A 913 25.86 30.11 29.52
N GLN A 914 25.00 30.30 30.53
CA GLN A 914 25.28 29.90 31.92
C GLN A 914 24.88 28.45 32.23
N THR A 915 23.99 27.88 31.41
CA THR A 915 23.45 26.53 31.61
C THR A 915 23.70 25.67 30.38
N ILE A 916 23.98 24.39 30.62
CA ILE A 916 24.16 23.39 29.56
C ILE A 916 23.11 22.30 29.71
N ALA A 917 22.46 21.93 28.62
CA ALA A 917 21.57 20.78 28.54
C ALA A 917 22.22 19.65 27.74
N THR A 918 22.15 18.43 28.28
CA THR A 918 22.75 17.24 27.66
C THR A 918 21.74 16.12 27.54
N ALA A 919 21.55 15.57 26.34
CA ALA A 919 20.64 14.46 26.08
C ALA A 919 21.41 13.14 25.93
N SER A 920 20.91 12.06 26.53
CA SER A 920 21.62 10.78 26.58
C SER A 920 20.71 9.57 26.32
N LYS A 921 21.33 8.46 25.90
CA LYS A 921 20.69 7.13 25.85
C LYS A 921 20.40 6.54 27.22
N ASP A 922 20.88 7.15 28.30
CA ASP A 922 20.45 6.79 29.65
C ASP A 922 19.05 7.29 30.01
N LYS A 923 18.32 7.83 29.01
CA LYS A 923 16.93 8.27 29.13
C LYS A 923 16.76 9.55 29.92
N THR A 924 17.85 10.28 30.20
CA THR A 924 17.80 11.54 30.93
C THR A 924 18.29 12.71 30.10
N VAL A 925 17.76 13.89 30.41
CA VAL A 925 18.45 15.14 30.12
C VAL A 925 19.06 15.65 31.42
N LYS A 926 20.29 16.17 31.39
CA LYS A 926 20.90 16.80 32.56
C LYS A 926 21.19 18.26 32.30
N LEU A 927 20.92 19.07 33.32
CA LEU A 927 21.26 20.48 33.35
C LEU A 927 22.46 20.69 34.25
N TRP A 928 23.38 21.48 33.74
CA TRP A 928 24.67 21.70 34.38
C TRP A 928 24.95 23.19 34.41
N ASN A 929 25.54 23.65 35.50
CA ASN A 929 26.24 24.92 35.51
C ASN A 929 27.65 24.72 34.93
N LEU A 930 28.35 25.83 34.74
CA LEU A 930 29.73 25.83 34.24
C LEU A 930 30.72 25.22 35.26
N GLU A 931 30.38 25.19 36.56
CA GLU A 931 31.15 24.50 37.62
C GLU A 931 30.93 22.97 37.64
N GLY A 932 30.23 22.43 36.65
CA GLY A 932 30.05 20.99 36.46
C GLY A 932 29.16 20.30 37.49
N LYS A 933 28.51 21.09 38.34
CA LYS A 933 27.46 20.61 39.21
C LYS A 933 26.23 20.34 38.36
N VAL A 934 25.67 19.15 38.53
CA VAL A 934 24.31 18.86 38.08
C VAL A 934 23.39 19.81 38.82
N LEU A 935 22.86 20.79 38.09
CA LEU A 935 21.80 21.65 38.60
C LEU A 935 20.55 20.80 38.77
N GLU A 936 20.20 20.06 37.72
CA GLU A 936 19.04 19.19 37.70
C GLU A 936 19.24 17.97 36.79
N THR A 937 18.62 16.85 37.15
CA THR A 937 18.49 15.69 36.25
C THR A 937 17.03 15.54 35.88
N LEU A 938 16.74 15.77 34.61
CA LEU A 938 15.43 15.63 34.00
C LEU A 938 15.17 14.14 33.77
N THR A 939 14.66 13.48 34.80
CA THR A 939 14.23 12.07 34.74
C THR A 939 12.75 12.01 34.39
N GLY A 940 12.40 11.27 33.35
CA GLY A 940 11.00 11.04 32.98
C GLY A 940 10.81 10.38 31.62
N HIS A 941 11.80 10.46 30.72
CA HIS A 941 11.80 9.66 29.49
C HIS A 941 12.07 8.17 29.79
N SER A 942 11.47 7.29 29.00
CA SER A 942 11.57 5.83 29.14
C SER A 942 12.48 5.15 28.12
N ASP A 943 13.01 5.92 27.16
CA ASP A 943 13.99 5.48 26.16
C ASP A 943 14.98 6.62 25.79
N TRP A 944 15.84 6.41 24.79
CA TRP A 944 16.90 7.31 24.37
C TRP A 944 16.37 8.71 24.00
N VAL A 945 16.88 9.72 24.68
CA VAL A 945 16.68 11.13 24.31
C VAL A 945 17.62 11.51 23.17
N ARG A 946 17.07 11.71 21.97
CA ARG A 946 17.83 11.93 20.73
C ARG A 946 18.17 13.40 20.49
N SER A 947 17.31 14.32 20.88
CA SER A 947 17.46 15.76 20.66
C SER A 947 17.03 16.57 21.88
N VAL A 948 17.68 17.72 22.09
CA VAL A 948 17.36 18.69 23.16
C VAL A 948 17.57 20.10 22.62
N ALA A 949 16.68 21.02 22.99
CA ALA A 949 16.78 22.43 22.66
C ALA A 949 16.28 23.32 23.80
N PHE A 950 16.85 24.53 23.89
CA PHE A 950 16.36 25.60 24.75
C PHE A 950 15.37 26.48 23.98
N SER A 951 14.38 27.01 24.70
CA SER A 951 13.61 28.15 24.21
C SER A 951 14.51 29.39 24.11
N TYR A 952 14.13 30.35 23.25
CA TYR A 952 14.91 31.58 23.04
C TYR A 952 15.02 32.45 24.30
N ASP A 953 14.02 32.39 25.20
CA ASP A 953 14.06 33.07 26.50
C ASP A 953 14.92 32.34 27.55
N GLY A 954 15.41 31.14 27.22
CA GLY A 954 16.24 30.30 28.09
C GLY A 954 15.50 29.65 29.27
N GLN A 955 14.19 29.84 29.42
CA GLN A 955 13.45 29.38 30.61
C GLN A 955 12.91 27.95 30.49
N THR A 956 12.76 27.46 29.26
CA THR A 956 12.15 26.17 28.96
C THR A 956 13.11 25.30 28.15
N ILE A 957 13.12 24.00 28.45
CA ILE A 957 13.85 22.99 27.70
C ILE A 957 12.84 22.05 27.08
N VAL A 958 13.10 21.66 25.83
CA VAL A 958 12.35 20.62 25.13
C VAL A 958 13.27 19.45 24.80
N SER A 959 12.79 18.23 25.02
CA SER A 959 13.52 17.00 24.70
C SER A 959 12.67 16.03 23.89
N ALA A 960 13.24 15.50 22.81
CA ALA A 960 12.62 14.49 21.96
C ALA A 960 13.28 13.12 22.17
N SER A 961 12.45 12.08 22.29
CA SER A 961 12.88 10.76 22.72
C SER A 961 12.29 9.64 21.86
N PHE A 962 12.99 8.52 21.90
CA PHE A 962 12.58 7.25 21.29
C PHE A 962 11.47 6.54 22.08
N ASP A 963 11.04 7.10 23.22
CA ASP A 963 9.82 6.66 23.92
C ASP A 963 8.52 7.23 23.34
N ASN A 964 8.59 7.83 22.16
CA ASN A 964 7.47 8.45 21.45
C ASN A 964 6.93 9.72 22.11
N THR A 965 7.66 10.31 23.06
CA THR A 965 7.23 11.55 23.73
C THR A 965 8.20 12.70 23.50
N VAL A 966 7.65 13.90 23.58
CA VAL A 966 8.41 15.13 23.78
C VAL A 966 8.11 15.64 25.19
N LYS A 967 9.12 16.10 25.93
CA LYS A 967 8.91 16.63 27.28
C LYS A 967 9.40 18.06 27.39
N LEU A 968 8.61 18.89 28.08
CA LEU A 968 8.96 20.25 28.45
C LEU A 968 9.35 20.28 29.91
N TRP A 969 10.43 21.00 30.17
CA TRP A 969 11.03 21.11 31.49
C TRP A 969 11.31 22.56 31.80
N ASN A 970 11.11 22.93 33.06
CA ASN A 970 11.70 24.15 33.57
C ASN A 970 13.14 23.88 34.03
N LEU A 971 13.85 24.97 34.34
CA LEU A 971 15.23 24.88 34.83
C LEU A 971 15.34 24.23 36.22
N GLN A 972 14.24 24.12 36.99
CA GLN A 972 14.19 23.44 38.29
C GLN A 972 13.94 21.93 38.17
N GLY A 973 14.05 21.38 36.98
CA GLY A 973 13.96 19.94 36.76
C GLY A 973 12.54 19.38 36.80
N LYS A 974 11.55 20.25 37.02
CA LYS A 974 10.16 19.88 36.99
C LYS A 974 9.74 19.68 35.54
N GLU A 975 9.26 18.49 35.24
CA GLU A 975 8.48 18.24 34.05
C GLU A 975 7.25 19.17 34.07
N LEU A 976 7.24 20.16 33.19
CA LEU A 976 6.10 21.05 33.03
C LEU A 976 4.98 20.28 32.35
N HIS A 977 5.31 19.62 31.24
CA HIS A 977 4.37 18.88 30.41
C HIS A 977 5.06 17.71 29.69
N THR A 978 4.40 16.55 29.64
CA THR A 978 4.69 15.51 28.65
C THR A 978 3.76 15.67 27.46
N LEU A 979 4.33 15.89 26.29
CA LEU A 979 3.65 15.91 25.01
C LEU A 979 3.46 14.47 24.53
N THR A 980 2.39 13.83 25.00
CA THR A 980 1.99 12.50 24.55
C THR A 980 1.08 12.62 23.34
N GLY A 981 1.42 11.94 22.25
CA GLY A 981 0.57 11.89 21.06
C GLY A 981 1.21 11.24 19.85
N HIS A 982 2.55 11.25 19.76
CA HIS A 982 3.26 10.48 18.74
C HIS A 982 3.16 8.96 19.00
N ARG A 983 3.10 8.18 17.93
CA ARG A 983 2.93 6.71 17.95
C ARG A 983 4.23 5.95 17.72
N ALA A 984 5.31 6.65 17.39
CA ALA A 984 6.64 6.10 17.13
C ALA A 984 7.73 7.11 17.52
N LEU A 985 8.99 6.77 17.24
CA LEU A 985 10.19 7.47 17.69
C LEU A 985 10.19 8.94 17.24
N VAL A 986 10.50 9.86 18.16
CA VAL A 986 10.64 11.29 17.82
C VAL A 986 12.11 11.59 17.50
N TYR A 987 12.37 12.02 16.28
CA TYR A 987 13.73 12.24 15.76
C TYR A 987 14.24 13.67 15.96
N SER A 988 13.37 14.66 15.73
CA SER A 988 13.74 16.07 15.77
C SER A 988 12.69 16.90 16.50
N VAL A 989 13.15 18.00 17.11
CA VAL A 989 12.32 18.99 17.80
C VAL A 989 12.87 20.38 17.56
N ALA A 990 11.98 21.35 17.34
CA ALA A 990 12.33 22.75 17.13
C ALA A 990 11.35 23.68 17.86
N PHE A 991 11.86 24.81 18.33
CA PHE A 991 11.05 25.94 18.81
C PHE A 991 10.78 26.90 17.67
N SER A 992 9.59 27.49 17.65
CA SER A 992 9.31 28.71 16.88
C SER A 992 10.16 29.88 17.40
N TYR A 993 10.43 30.86 16.54
CA TYR A 993 11.24 32.03 16.90
C TYR A 993 10.65 32.87 18.04
N ASP A 994 9.32 32.92 18.14
CA ASP A 994 8.61 33.57 19.25
C ASP A 994 8.61 32.76 20.57
N GLY A 995 9.13 31.53 20.52
CA GLY A 995 9.22 30.59 21.64
C GLY A 995 7.88 30.01 22.11
N GLN A 996 6.76 30.30 21.45
CA GLN A 996 5.42 29.89 21.90
C GLN A 996 4.99 28.51 21.41
N THR A 997 5.60 28.04 20.32
CA THR A 997 5.23 26.80 19.63
C THR A 997 6.41 25.85 19.54
N ILE A 998 6.12 24.57 19.70
CA ILE A 998 7.08 23.47 19.53
C ILE A 998 6.62 22.62 18.36
N ALA A 999 7.53 22.29 17.45
CA ALA A 999 7.30 21.30 16.40
C ALA A 999 8.13 20.05 16.66
N SER A 1000 7.53 18.87 16.54
CA SER A 1000 8.21 17.59 16.70
C SER A 1000 7.98 16.69 15.49
N ALA A 1001 9.06 16.14 14.94
CA ALA A 1001 9.06 15.22 13.81
C ALA A 1001 9.29 13.78 14.26
N SER A 1002 8.46 12.86 13.75
CA SER A 1002 8.40 11.49 14.22
C SER A 1002 8.37 10.46 13.10
N TYR A 1003 8.81 9.26 13.45
CA TYR A 1003 8.72 8.05 12.63
C TYR A 1003 7.28 7.59 12.39
N ASP A 1004 6.29 8.18 13.06
CA ASP A 1004 4.87 7.88 12.84
C ASP A 1004 4.26 8.63 11.64
N ASN A 1005 5.12 9.22 10.81
CA ASN A 1005 4.78 9.99 9.61
C ASN A 1005 4.08 11.33 9.91
N THR A 1006 4.15 11.84 11.14
CA THR A 1006 3.53 13.11 11.51
C THR A 1006 4.54 14.11 12.05
N VAL A 1007 4.22 15.39 11.83
CA VAL A 1007 4.73 16.48 12.68
C VAL A 1007 3.62 16.89 13.63
N LYS A 1008 3.95 17.16 14.89
CA LYS A 1008 2.98 17.72 15.85
C LYS A 1008 3.42 19.07 16.33
N LEU A 1009 2.44 19.97 16.43
CA LEU A 1009 2.58 21.30 16.99
C LEU A 1009 1.99 21.33 18.38
N TRP A 1010 2.75 21.92 19.29
CA TRP A 1010 2.40 21.96 20.70
C TRP A 1010 2.57 23.37 21.22
N ASN A 1011 1.69 23.76 22.13
CA ASN A 1011 1.94 24.94 22.95
C ASN A 1011 2.78 24.58 24.18
N LEU A 1012 3.25 25.61 24.87
CA LEU A 1012 4.00 25.45 26.11
C LEU A 1012 3.17 24.84 27.26
N GLN A 1013 1.84 24.80 27.16
CA GLN A 1013 0.96 24.17 28.16
C GLN A 1013 0.75 22.67 27.93
N GLY A 1014 1.50 22.07 27.00
CA GLY A 1014 1.44 20.66 26.73
C GLY A 1014 0.29 20.22 25.84
N LYS A 1015 -0.52 21.16 25.36
CA LYS A 1015 -1.65 20.87 24.48
C LYS A 1015 -1.14 20.73 23.06
N GLU A 1016 -1.51 19.63 22.43
CA GLU A 1016 -1.41 19.49 20.98
C GLU A 1016 -2.30 20.55 20.33
N LEU A 1017 -1.67 21.49 19.62
CA LEU A 1017 -2.36 22.50 18.83
C LEU A 1017 -2.87 21.85 17.54
N HIS A 1018 -1.96 21.19 16.81
CA HIS A 1018 -2.25 20.57 15.53
C HIS A 1018 -1.38 19.32 15.30
N THR A 1019 -1.97 18.29 14.69
CA THR A 1019 -1.21 17.20 14.07
C THR A 1019 -1.15 17.45 12.57
N LEU A 1020 0.05 17.57 12.05
CA LEU A 1020 0.36 17.72 10.63
C LEU A 1020 0.42 16.33 10.01
N THR A 1021 -0.74 15.85 9.54
CA THR A 1021 -0.87 14.58 8.84
C THR A 1021 -0.80 14.80 7.33
N GLY A 1022 0.07 14.07 6.64
CA GLY A 1022 0.13 14.13 5.19
C GLY A 1022 1.39 13.48 4.59
N HIS A 1023 2.44 13.27 5.39
CA HIS A 1023 3.56 12.43 4.97
C HIS A 1023 3.19 10.94 4.99
N SER A 1024 3.69 10.17 4.02
CA SER A 1024 3.49 8.71 3.91
C SER A 1024 4.69 7.90 4.43
N GLY A 1025 5.78 8.58 4.81
CA GLY A 1025 7.01 8.02 5.36
C GLY A 1025 7.47 8.76 6.62
N ALA A 1026 8.54 8.26 7.24
CA ALA A 1026 9.05 8.79 8.50
C ALA A 1026 9.51 10.24 8.36
N VAL A 1027 9.07 11.13 9.25
CA VAL A 1027 9.52 12.53 9.23
C VAL A 1027 10.85 12.63 9.99
N LEU A 1028 11.91 12.96 9.27
CA LEU A 1028 13.28 12.93 9.80
C LEU A 1028 13.74 14.31 10.29
N SER A 1029 13.21 15.39 9.70
CA SER A 1029 13.62 16.76 9.99
C SER A 1029 12.43 17.72 10.01
N VAL A 1030 12.49 18.72 10.88
CA VAL A 1030 11.53 19.83 10.95
C VAL A 1030 12.27 21.13 11.19
N ALA A 1031 11.81 22.20 10.54
CA ALA A 1031 12.34 23.55 10.68
C ALA A 1031 11.21 24.59 10.65
N PHE A 1032 11.37 25.68 11.41
CA PHE A 1032 10.51 26.86 11.32
C PHE A 1032 11.14 27.90 10.39
N SER A 1033 10.30 28.67 9.71
CA SER A 1033 10.70 29.94 9.11
C SER A 1033 11.08 30.95 10.20
N ASP A 1034 11.92 31.92 9.86
CA ASP A 1034 12.34 32.98 10.77
C ASP A 1034 11.18 33.88 11.22
N ASP A 1035 10.13 34.02 10.41
CA ASP A 1035 8.88 34.70 10.80
C ASP A 1035 7.95 33.85 11.68
N GLY A 1036 8.29 32.57 11.90
CA GLY A 1036 7.54 31.61 12.69
C GLY A 1036 6.22 31.14 12.09
N GLN A 1037 5.82 31.59 10.89
CA GLN A 1037 4.50 31.31 10.31
C GLN A 1037 4.46 30.00 9.50
N THR A 1038 5.62 29.54 9.03
CA THR A 1038 5.74 28.38 8.15
C THR A 1038 6.61 27.31 8.79
N ILE A 1039 6.20 26.06 8.64
CA ILE A 1039 6.96 24.89 9.06
C ILE A 1039 7.32 24.09 7.81
N ALA A 1040 8.57 23.68 7.71
CA ALA A 1040 9.04 22.76 6.69
C ALA A 1040 9.40 21.42 7.32
N SER A 1041 8.91 20.32 6.74
CA SER A 1041 9.21 18.96 7.19
C SER A 1041 9.76 18.11 6.05
N GLY A 1042 10.90 17.45 6.31
CA GLY A 1042 11.54 16.50 5.38
C GLY A 1042 11.28 15.06 5.82
N SER A 1043 10.90 14.21 4.86
CA SER A 1043 10.39 12.87 5.12
C SER A 1043 11.01 11.79 4.23
N GLY A 1044 10.99 10.55 4.71
CA GLY A 1044 11.30 9.33 3.96
C GLY A 1044 10.27 8.95 2.90
N ASP A 1045 9.27 9.80 2.63
CA ASP A 1045 8.40 9.68 1.45
C ASP A 1045 8.90 10.49 0.24
N ASN A 1046 10.15 10.96 0.30
CA ASN A 1046 10.82 11.74 -0.74
C ASN A 1046 10.25 13.16 -0.93
N THR A 1047 9.44 13.65 0.01
CA THR A 1047 8.85 15.00 -0.08
C THR A 1047 9.31 15.92 1.04
N VAL A 1048 9.26 17.22 0.75
CA VAL A 1048 9.16 18.25 1.78
C VAL A 1048 7.74 18.76 1.81
N LYS A 1049 7.16 18.94 3.00
CA LYS A 1049 5.86 19.60 3.14
C LYS A 1049 5.99 20.91 3.89
N LEU A 1050 5.24 21.89 3.41
CA LEU A 1050 5.09 23.19 4.03
C LEU A 1050 3.75 23.26 4.72
N TRP A 1051 3.75 23.79 5.93
CA TRP A 1051 2.57 23.87 6.77
C TRP A 1051 2.47 25.25 7.38
N ASN A 1052 1.24 25.73 7.53
CA ASN A 1052 0.97 26.85 8.41
C ASN A 1052 0.82 26.35 9.86
N LEU A 1053 0.74 27.29 10.79
CA LEU A 1053 0.54 26.99 12.21
C LEU A 1053 -0.83 26.36 12.52
N GLU A 1054 -1.85 26.55 11.66
CA GLU A 1054 -3.16 25.88 11.77
C GLU A 1054 -3.14 24.41 11.32
N GLY A 1055 -1.97 23.93 10.88
CA GLY A 1055 -1.72 22.57 10.44
C GLY A 1055 -2.32 22.17 9.10
N LYS A 1056 -2.69 23.17 8.29
CA LYS A 1056 -3.04 22.98 6.89
C LYS A 1056 -1.75 22.83 6.08
N PRO A 1057 -1.65 21.80 5.21
CA PRO A 1057 -0.59 21.77 4.22
C PRO A 1057 -0.74 22.99 3.30
N LEU A 1058 0.28 23.83 3.27
CA LEU A 1058 0.39 24.95 2.35
C LEU A 1058 0.83 24.44 0.98
N ASP A 1059 1.84 23.56 0.97
CA ASP A 1059 2.35 22.98 -0.25
C ASP A 1059 3.08 21.64 0.00
N THR A 1060 3.21 20.83 -1.05
CA THR A 1060 4.05 19.62 -1.05
C THR A 1060 5.10 19.75 -2.15
N LEU A 1061 6.35 19.88 -1.73
CA LEU A 1061 7.51 19.98 -2.60
C LEU A 1061 7.86 18.58 -3.08
N THR A 1062 7.32 18.24 -4.26
CA THR A 1062 7.61 16.98 -4.95
C THR A 1062 8.72 17.20 -5.97
N GLY A 1063 9.68 16.27 -6.01
CA GLY A 1063 10.77 16.34 -6.98
C GLY A 1063 12.06 15.66 -6.56
N HIS A 1064 12.22 15.28 -5.30
CA HIS A 1064 13.26 14.33 -4.89
C HIS A 1064 12.84 12.88 -5.20
N SER A 1065 13.80 12.03 -5.54
CA SER A 1065 13.54 10.60 -5.87
C SER A 1065 13.86 9.62 -4.74
N ALA A 1066 14.35 10.12 -3.59
CA ALA A 1066 14.63 9.34 -2.38
C ALA A 1066 14.46 10.19 -1.11
N ASP A 1067 14.64 9.60 0.07
CA ASP A 1067 14.34 10.20 1.38
C ASP A 1067 14.93 11.60 1.54
N VAL A 1068 14.14 12.54 2.04
CA VAL A 1068 14.63 13.86 2.42
C VAL A 1068 15.16 13.80 3.85
N THR A 1069 16.48 13.80 3.97
CA THR A 1069 17.19 13.64 5.25
C THR A 1069 17.21 14.91 6.09
N ASN A 1070 17.22 16.07 5.43
CA ASN A 1070 17.31 17.36 6.09
C ASN A 1070 16.61 18.48 5.31
N VAL A 1071 16.02 19.43 6.03
CA VAL A 1071 15.37 20.61 5.47
C VAL A 1071 15.76 21.85 6.28
N THR A 1072 16.00 22.95 5.58
CA THR A 1072 16.37 24.24 6.18
C THR A 1072 15.77 25.39 5.38
N LEU A 1073 15.50 26.51 6.04
CA LEU A 1073 15.07 27.75 5.40
C LEU A 1073 16.22 28.75 5.37
N SER A 1074 16.22 29.58 4.35
CA SER A 1074 17.11 30.73 4.21
C SER A 1074 16.84 31.80 5.27
N PRO A 1075 17.85 32.60 5.66
CA PRO A 1075 17.69 33.68 6.64
C PRO A 1075 16.71 34.79 6.25
N ASP A 1076 16.38 34.91 4.96
CA ASP A 1076 15.35 35.84 4.49
C ASP A 1076 13.94 35.23 4.48
N GLY A 1077 13.83 33.94 4.82
CA GLY A 1077 12.61 33.16 4.88
C GLY A 1077 12.00 32.81 3.51
N GLN A 1078 12.60 33.20 2.39
CA GLN A 1078 11.96 33.08 1.07
C GLN A 1078 12.30 31.79 0.32
N THR A 1079 13.40 31.15 0.71
CA THR A 1079 13.92 29.95 0.04
C THR A 1079 14.03 28.79 1.03
N ILE A 1080 13.61 27.60 0.60
CA ILE A 1080 13.81 26.33 1.30
C ILE A 1080 14.89 25.54 0.58
N ALA A 1081 15.81 24.95 1.33
CA ALA A 1081 16.76 23.98 0.82
C ALA A 1081 16.50 22.61 1.44
N SER A 1082 16.45 21.58 0.59
CA SER A 1082 16.24 20.19 0.98
C SER A 1082 17.38 19.30 0.50
N ALA A 1083 17.91 18.48 1.40
CA ALA A 1083 18.92 17.45 1.11
C ALA A 1083 18.27 16.08 1.08
N SER A 1084 18.64 15.26 0.10
CA SER A 1084 18.03 13.95 -0.11
C SER A 1084 19.05 12.86 -0.41
N ASN A 1085 18.62 11.62 -0.16
CA ASN A 1085 19.29 10.40 -0.58
C ASN A 1085 19.37 10.21 -2.10
N ASP A 1086 18.75 11.09 -2.90
CA ASP A 1086 18.85 11.10 -4.37
C ASP A 1086 20.13 11.79 -4.89
N ASN A 1087 21.04 12.14 -3.98
CA ASN A 1087 22.29 12.83 -4.24
C ASN A 1087 22.11 14.31 -4.65
N MET A 1088 20.92 14.88 -4.52
CA MET A 1088 20.63 16.25 -4.92
C MET A 1088 20.33 17.15 -3.71
N VAL A 1089 20.57 18.45 -3.91
CA VAL A 1089 19.93 19.50 -3.12
C VAL A 1089 18.94 20.25 -4.00
N LYS A 1090 17.73 20.47 -3.51
CA LYS A 1090 16.72 21.25 -4.23
C LYS A 1090 16.40 22.53 -3.48
N LEU A 1091 16.24 23.60 -4.26
CA LEU A 1091 15.85 24.91 -3.79
C LEU A 1091 14.43 25.21 -4.22
N TRP A 1092 13.62 25.66 -3.27
CA TRP A 1092 12.20 25.89 -3.46
C TRP A 1092 11.82 27.25 -2.93
N ASN A 1093 10.78 27.84 -3.50
CA ASN A 1093 10.11 28.96 -2.85
C ASN A 1093 9.04 28.44 -1.88
N LEU A 1094 8.37 29.38 -1.19
CA LEU A 1094 7.29 29.06 -0.26
C LEU A 1094 5.99 28.58 -0.95
N GLU A 1095 5.82 28.85 -2.25
CA GLU A 1095 4.68 28.42 -3.07
C GLU A 1095 4.90 27.09 -3.80
N GLY A 1096 5.76 26.22 -3.26
CA GLY A 1096 5.88 24.86 -3.80
C GLY A 1096 6.81 24.70 -4.99
N LYS A 1097 7.23 25.80 -5.59
CA LYS A 1097 7.89 25.80 -6.89
C LYS A 1097 9.36 25.49 -6.73
N LEU A 1098 9.81 24.47 -7.45
CA LEU A 1098 11.22 24.21 -7.66
C LEU A 1098 11.85 25.44 -8.34
N LEU A 1099 12.77 26.09 -7.63
CA LEU A 1099 13.55 27.22 -8.13
C LEU A 1099 14.75 26.72 -8.90
N HIS A 1100 15.45 25.74 -8.34
CA HIS A 1100 16.64 25.16 -8.93
C HIS A 1100 16.98 23.80 -8.30
N THR A 1101 17.62 22.92 -9.06
CA THR A 1101 18.20 21.68 -8.54
C THR A 1101 19.71 21.77 -8.62
N LEU A 1102 20.37 21.59 -7.48
CA LEU A 1102 21.81 21.60 -7.34
C LEU A 1102 22.32 20.17 -7.55
N THR A 1103 22.84 19.92 -8.74
CA THR A 1103 23.46 18.65 -9.14
C THR A 1103 24.97 18.74 -9.01
N GLY A 1104 25.57 17.77 -8.33
CA GLY A 1104 27.03 17.71 -8.16
C GLY A 1104 27.48 16.57 -7.26
N HIS A 1105 26.70 16.23 -6.23
CA HIS A 1105 27.02 15.09 -5.38
C HIS A 1105 26.80 13.75 -6.11
N SER A 1106 27.65 12.77 -5.82
CA SER A 1106 27.60 11.43 -6.42
C SER A 1106 27.05 10.34 -5.49
N ALA A 1107 26.66 10.72 -4.26
CA ALA A 1107 26.05 9.85 -3.25
C ALA A 1107 25.11 10.66 -2.32
N PRO A 1108 24.38 10.00 -1.40
CA PRO A 1108 23.31 10.62 -0.59
C PRO A 1108 23.73 11.88 0.16
N VAL A 1109 22.96 12.96 0.03
CA VAL A 1109 23.17 14.22 0.77
C VAL A 1109 22.49 14.11 2.13
N ASN A 1110 23.28 14.22 3.20
CA ASN A 1110 22.81 14.00 4.57
C ASN A 1110 22.39 15.29 5.28
N SER A 1111 22.92 16.45 4.84
CA SER A 1111 22.67 17.72 5.49
C SER A 1111 22.87 18.89 4.53
N VAL A 1112 22.10 19.96 4.74
CA VAL A 1112 22.21 21.22 4.01
C VAL A 1112 22.07 22.39 4.96
N ALA A 1113 22.82 23.47 4.71
CA ALA A 1113 22.76 24.69 5.51
C ALA A 1113 22.94 25.94 4.65
N PHE A 1114 22.22 27.01 5.01
CA PHE A 1114 22.48 28.36 4.49
C PHE A 1114 23.57 29.06 5.30
N SER A 1115 24.34 29.91 4.63
CA SER A 1115 25.16 30.92 5.31
C SER A 1115 24.27 31.96 6.00
N PRO A 1116 24.75 32.63 7.07
CA PRO A 1116 23.97 33.67 7.77
C PRO A 1116 23.52 34.84 6.88
N ASP A 1117 24.25 35.12 5.80
CA ASP A 1117 23.91 36.16 4.82
C ASP A 1117 23.00 35.65 3.67
N GLY A 1118 22.66 34.35 3.66
CA GLY A 1118 21.82 33.70 2.65
C GLY A 1118 22.46 33.56 1.27
N LYS A 1119 23.72 33.98 1.09
CA LYS A 1119 24.38 34.03 -0.24
C LYS A 1119 25.09 32.74 -0.63
N THR A 1120 25.29 31.82 0.32
CA THR A 1120 25.97 30.55 0.08
C THR A 1120 25.18 29.41 0.70
N ILE A 1121 25.13 28.29 -0.02
CA ILE A 1121 24.57 27.04 0.49
C ILE A 1121 25.70 26.02 0.61
N ALA A 1122 25.74 25.29 1.70
CA ALA A 1122 26.64 24.16 1.86
C ALA A 1122 25.83 22.86 1.97
N SER A 1123 26.22 21.86 1.19
CA SER A 1123 25.62 20.52 1.20
C SER A 1123 26.68 19.48 1.56
N ALA A 1124 26.35 18.56 2.47
CA ALA A 1124 27.25 17.52 2.93
C ALA A 1124 26.73 16.14 2.51
N SER A 1125 27.58 15.34 1.88
CA SER A 1125 27.19 14.06 1.28
C SER A 1125 28.07 12.88 1.72
N SER A 1126 27.48 11.70 1.56
CA SER A 1126 28.13 10.38 1.65
C SER A 1126 29.09 10.11 0.49
N ASP A 1127 29.25 11.03 -0.46
CA ASP A 1127 30.27 10.95 -1.51
C ASP A 1127 31.62 11.50 -1.08
N ASN A 1128 31.74 11.83 0.22
CA ASN A 1128 32.94 12.34 0.85
C ASN A 1128 33.21 13.82 0.59
N THR A 1129 32.25 14.55 0.03
CA THR A 1129 32.42 15.95 -0.35
C THR A 1129 31.43 16.86 0.39
N VAL A 1130 31.83 18.12 0.54
CA VAL A 1130 30.87 19.22 0.70
C VAL A 1130 30.85 19.99 -0.61
N ILE A 1131 29.70 20.41 -1.08
CA ILE A 1131 29.64 21.34 -2.21
C ILE A 1131 29.16 22.69 -1.71
N LEU A 1132 29.86 23.73 -2.15
CA LEU A 1132 29.49 25.12 -1.91
C LEU A 1132 28.81 25.68 -3.15
N TRP A 1133 27.60 26.14 -2.94
CA TRP A 1133 26.80 26.75 -4.00
C TRP A 1133 26.77 28.25 -3.76
N ASN A 1134 27.47 28.98 -4.62
CA ASN A 1134 27.58 30.43 -4.54
C ASN A 1134 26.40 31.09 -5.25
N PHE A 1135 25.65 31.88 -4.50
CA PHE A 1135 24.51 32.67 -4.95
C PHE A 1135 24.75 34.19 -4.79
N ASP A 1136 26.01 34.63 -4.62
CA ASP A 1136 26.35 36.06 -4.67
C ASP A 1136 26.39 36.57 -6.13
N LEU A 1137 25.35 37.33 -6.50
CA LEU A 1137 25.20 37.91 -7.84
C LEU A 1137 26.39 38.81 -8.25
N ASP A 1138 26.96 39.58 -7.31
CA ASP A 1138 28.05 40.50 -7.64
C ASP A 1138 29.34 39.74 -7.97
N ASP A 1139 29.62 38.67 -7.21
CA ASP A 1139 30.76 37.78 -7.46
C ASP A 1139 30.59 36.98 -8.76
N LEU A 1140 29.38 36.46 -9.03
CA LEU A 1140 29.08 35.73 -10.26
C LEU A 1140 29.24 36.60 -11.52
N VAL A 1141 28.70 37.82 -11.51
CA VAL A 1141 28.85 38.77 -12.64
C VAL A 1141 30.32 39.11 -12.85
N ALA A 1142 31.07 39.39 -11.77
CA ALA A 1142 32.49 39.72 -11.88
C ALA A 1142 33.31 38.55 -12.45
N LYS A 1143 33.04 37.32 -12.02
CA LYS A 1143 33.73 36.11 -12.54
C LYS A 1143 33.37 35.81 -13.99
N SER A 1144 32.11 35.93 -14.38
CA SER A 1144 31.68 35.77 -15.78
C SER A 1144 32.34 36.82 -16.68
N CYS A 1145 32.45 38.07 -16.21
CA CYS A 1145 33.14 39.13 -16.93
C CYS A 1145 34.64 38.88 -17.08
N ASN A 1146 35.30 38.34 -16.05
CA ASN A 1146 36.69 37.92 -16.14
C ASN A 1146 36.87 36.76 -17.13
N TRP A 1147 35.96 35.78 -17.10
CA TRP A 1147 36.00 34.64 -18.03
C TRP A 1147 35.84 35.06 -19.49
N LEU A 1148 34.96 36.05 -19.75
CA LEU A 1148 34.72 36.61 -21.07
C LEU A 1148 35.70 37.73 -21.46
N HIS A 1149 36.67 38.10 -20.61
CA HIS A 1149 37.48 39.30 -20.80
C HIS A 1149 38.18 39.34 -22.15
N ASP A 1150 38.95 38.31 -22.49
CA ASP A 1150 39.72 38.25 -23.74
C ASP A 1150 38.80 38.30 -24.97
N TYR A 1151 37.64 37.63 -24.90
CA TYR A 1151 36.63 37.65 -25.97
C TYR A 1151 36.04 39.05 -26.16
N LEU A 1152 35.68 39.74 -25.07
CA LEU A 1152 35.06 41.07 -25.09
C LEU A 1152 36.04 42.18 -25.50
N VAL A 1153 37.35 41.97 -25.33
CA VAL A 1153 38.40 42.87 -25.82
C VAL A 1153 38.52 42.79 -27.35
N THR A 1154 38.34 41.60 -27.94
CA THR A 1154 38.47 41.40 -29.40
C THR A 1154 37.17 41.60 -30.18
N HIS A 1155 36.00 41.47 -29.54
CA HIS A 1155 34.67 41.57 -30.18
C HIS A 1155 33.94 42.84 -29.73
N LYS A 1156 34.19 43.94 -30.46
CA LYS A 1156 33.66 45.28 -30.12
C LYS A 1156 32.16 45.44 -30.34
N ASP A 1157 31.55 44.52 -31.07
CA ASP A 1157 30.13 44.43 -31.39
C ASP A 1157 29.25 44.03 -30.19
N GLU A 1158 29.82 43.50 -29.12
CA GLU A 1158 29.12 43.12 -27.88
C GLU A 1158 29.05 44.29 -26.87
N GLU A 1159 28.50 45.44 -27.28
CA GLU A 1159 28.50 46.68 -26.47
C GLU A 1159 27.85 46.51 -25.08
N GLU A 1160 26.73 45.79 -24.98
CA GLU A 1160 25.99 45.58 -23.72
C GLU A 1160 26.80 44.78 -22.69
N LEU A 1161 27.48 43.70 -23.12
CA LEU A 1161 28.35 42.90 -22.25
C LEU A 1161 29.60 43.67 -21.83
N ARG A 1162 30.17 44.48 -22.73
CA ARG A 1162 31.31 45.35 -22.42
C ARG A 1162 30.94 46.41 -21.38
N GLU A 1163 29.73 46.96 -21.42
CA GLU A 1163 29.22 47.89 -20.41
C GLU A 1163 29.04 47.19 -19.04
N ILE A 1164 28.42 46.00 -19.01
CA ILE A 1164 28.23 45.20 -17.78
C ILE A 1164 29.59 44.87 -17.13
N CYS A 1165 30.61 44.56 -17.94
CA CYS A 1165 31.93 44.18 -17.48
C CYS A 1165 32.92 45.34 -17.30
N GLY A 1166 32.52 46.58 -17.61
CA GLY A 1166 33.40 47.76 -17.47
C GLY A 1166 34.60 47.78 -18.42
N ILE A 1167 34.51 47.11 -19.58
CA ILE A 1167 35.58 47.04 -20.60
C ILE A 1167 35.37 48.18 -21.60
N LYS A 1168 36.30 49.14 -21.65
CA LYS A 1168 36.26 50.29 -22.57
C LYS A 1168 36.72 49.93 -23.97
#